data_AF-A0A9E2G5V9-F1
#
_entry.id   AF-A0A9E2G5V9-F1
#
_cell.length_a   1.000
_cell.length_b   1.000
_cell.length_c   1.000
_cell.angle_alpha   90.00
_cell.angle_beta   90.00
_cell.angle_gamma   90.00
#
_symmetry.space_group_name_H-M   'P 1'
#
loop_
_entity.id
_entity.type
_entity.pdbx_description
1 polymer ?
#
loop_
_entity_poly.entity_id
_entity_poly.type
_entity_poly.pdbx_seq_one_letter_code
_entity_poly.pdbx_strand_id
1 'polypeptide(L)'
;VVADMPMPSSAPADDGLILDIPMEVDDNVNEDKKRRLREFYMDIREKDYFQLLGLSPQASNQEIAAKIDQLARAFSMAQFADVDLGSDHAKLEEILEYLKIAHQTLSDPARKAAYIQKNQADRQKGESILDAEVLVKQAEEHLDHGRPREAMQLLEKARRIQPDVPDFHALYALSLHRAHEPEEAISAAIYHALEIGPDCATVNLCAGSIAEGQGRLDDAIRFFEKTLEVDPENTRAFDELDRILRSRGDFRIVERLHRKLLHQFGNRRPQRTLQLARSLAKLYEDSLNDLDKARAAWEIVHAIAPQDPDASAAMERLARMRQRLSPEALSERLEGFRKDIMVPETRTNACMAGFKITRDSAPDMAYLFAAALEALGIELPDARAYYAQFTPPFLARVWRPVDAEIWELAQDPEDFPFVGKIFETLGMHIPEGRFFPHTPEITKVFPPDEVPPLWGRALVYLSAQCSIPQPQVVMHNDTSDASLIYLDTAPALYCSGTALASHDIRQIAALAAPFCTCFWTGRALPFLATPPQLLLLLKVVIGFVSQKPAGGDPESQRLQQLLLDAPDLRAALTQTISEVSSKMGNLNVSNWIKAVYRSSLNVALLLTQNLPELYRRAPEDLRPGLLSWALSDRHAQARRLLGVSIDV
;
A
#
# COMPACT_ATOMS: atom_id res chain seq x y z
N VAL A 1 30.34 21.64 43.38
CA VAL A 1 29.78 20.73 42.36
C VAL A 1 28.28 20.95 42.32
N VAL A 2 27.86 22.07 41.72
CA VAL A 2 26.51 22.52 41.31
C VAL A 2 26.77 23.80 40.50
N ALA A 3 26.04 24.00 39.41
CA ALA A 3 26.08 25.18 38.54
C ALA A 3 25.18 26.31 39.08
N ASP A 4 25.57 27.59 38.91
CA ASP A 4 24.82 28.77 39.34
C ASP A 4 24.90 29.94 38.32
N MET A 5 23.75 30.21 37.65
CA MET A 5 23.04 31.47 37.26
C MET A 5 23.76 32.69 36.59
N PRO A 6 23.07 33.70 35.94
CA PRO A 6 21.63 33.93 35.63
C PRO A 6 21.29 34.37 34.16
N MET A 7 19.98 34.54 33.86
CA MET A 7 19.34 35.04 32.61
C MET A 7 19.17 36.58 32.57
N PRO A 8 18.95 37.19 31.37
CA PRO A 8 17.96 38.27 31.20
C PRO A 8 17.13 38.14 29.88
N SER A 9 15.79 38.23 29.88
CA SER A 9 14.90 39.41 29.91
C SER A 9 14.93 40.31 28.65
N SER A 10 13.83 40.34 27.86
CA SER A 10 12.99 41.54 27.61
C SER A 10 12.11 41.42 26.34
N ALA A 11 10.81 41.69 26.50
CA ALA A 11 9.92 42.25 25.49
C ALA A 11 8.75 42.94 26.22
N PRO A 12 8.41 44.19 25.85
CA PRO A 12 7.02 44.63 25.91
C PRO A 12 6.59 45.42 24.64
N ALA A 13 5.26 45.60 24.54
CA ALA A 13 4.49 46.11 23.41
C ALA A 13 4.21 47.63 23.44
N ASP A 14 3.70 48.12 22.30
CA ASP A 14 2.83 49.30 22.02
C ASP A 14 3.21 50.71 22.51
N ASP A 15 3.36 51.66 21.57
CA ASP A 15 2.43 52.79 21.34
C ASP A 15 2.97 53.75 20.26
N GLY A 16 2.08 54.44 19.53
CA GLY A 16 2.40 55.13 18.28
C GLY A 16 2.71 56.64 18.32
N LEU A 17 3.00 57.13 17.11
CA LEU A 17 2.73 58.47 16.52
C LEU A 17 3.70 59.66 16.73
N ILE A 18 3.83 60.39 15.60
CA ILE A 18 4.42 61.74 15.32
C ILE A 18 5.92 61.71 14.93
N LEU A 19 6.24 61.58 13.64
CA LEU A 19 6.37 62.66 12.62
C LEU A 19 7.54 63.62 12.90
N ASP A 20 8.62 63.44 12.14
CA ASP A 20 9.32 64.58 11.55
C ASP A 20 9.53 64.27 10.06
N ILE A 21 8.90 65.08 9.22
CA ILE A 21 9.03 65.09 7.77
C ILE A 21 10.25 65.97 7.44
N PRO A 22 11.31 65.44 6.82
CA PRO A 22 12.18 66.26 6.00
C PRO A 22 11.55 66.31 4.61
N MET A 23 10.97 67.47 4.32
CA MET A 23 10.73 68.09 3.02
C MET A 23 10.93 67.21 1.78
N GLU A 24 9.86 67.10 0.98
CA GLU A 24 9.86 66.66 -0.42
C GLU A 24 11.12 67.13 -1.18
N VAL A 25 12.05 66.22 -1.40
CA VAL A 25 13.04 66.32 -2.47
C VAL A 25 12.74 65.16 -3.41
N ASP A 26 11.76 65.39 -4.30
CA ASP A 26 11.43 64.64 -5.51
C ASP A 26 12.09 63.23 -5.66
N ASP A 27 11.75 62.29 -4.78
CA ASP A 27 12.28 60.90 -4.80
C ASP A 27 12.00 60.20 -6.14
N ASN A 28 10.96 60.67 -6.84
CA ASN A 28 10.56 60.19 -8.15
C ASN A 28 11.58 60.60 -9.25
N VAL A 29 12.18 61.78 -9.14
CA VAL A 29 13.20 62.26 -10.09
C VAL A 29 14.53 61.53 -9.89
N ASN A 30 14.90 61.20 -8.66
CA ASN A 30 16.12 60.45 -8.36
C ASN A 30 16.04 59.00 -8.84
N GLU A 31 14.90 58.34 -8.65
CA GLU A 31 14.67 57.00 -9.20
C GLU A 31 14.55 57.00 -10.73
N ASP A 32 13.96 58.04 -11.34
CA ASP A 32 13.94 58.21 -12.79
C ASP A 32 15.36 58.40 -13.38
N LYS A 33 16.23 59.17 -12.71
CA LYS A 33 17.64 59.32 -13.10
C LYS A 33 18.38 57.98 -13.04
N LYS A 34 18.20 57.18 -11.97
CA LYS A 34 18.79 55.83 -11.83
C LYS A 34 18.25 54.85 -12.88
N ARG A 35 16.95 54.91 -13.19
CA ARG A 35 16.35 54.07 -14.24
C ARG A 35 16.95 54.38 -15.61
N ARG A 36 17.01 55.66 -16.00
CA ARG A 36 17.62 56.09 -17.27
C ARG A 36 19.09 55.70 -17.38
N LEU A 37 19.83 55.77 -16.26
CA LEU A 37 21.21 55.30 -16.19
C LEU A 37 21.31 53.79 -16.50
N ARG A 38 20.47 52.97 -15.86
CA ARG A 38 20.45 51.51 -16.08
C ARG A 38 20.00 51.13 -17.48
N GLU A 39 18.99 51.81 -18.03
CA GLU A 39 18.54 51.59 -19.41
C GLU A 39 19.66 51.92 -20.41
N PHE A 40 20.31 53.08 -20.25
CA PHE A 40 21.43 53.47 -21.12
C PHE A 40 22.64 52.54 -20.96
N TYR A 41 22.86 52.00 -19.76
CA TYR A 41 23.90 51.00 -19.51
C TYR A 41 23.66 49.68 -20.26
N MET A 42 22.39 49.26 -20.42
CA MET A 42 22.07 48.09 -21.25
C MET A 42 22.26 48.41 -22.73
N ASP A 43 21.87 49.61 -23.16
CA ASP A 43 22.02 50.08 -24.54
C ASP A 43 23.49 50.08 -25.01
N ILE A 44 24.46 50.48 -24.18
CA ILE A 44 25.89 50.46 -24.58
C ILE A 44 26.44 49.04 -24.81
N ARG A 45 25.76 48.00 -24.28
CA ARG A 45 26.16 46.59 -24.45
C ARG A 45 25.50 45.93 -25.66
N GLU A 46 24.35 46.43 -26.08
CA GLU A 46 23.56 45.84 -27.17
C GLU A 46 23.67 46.62 -28.50
N LYS A 47 23.90 47.94 -28.42
CA LYS A 47 23.89 48.84 -29.58
C LYS A 47 25.30 49.23 -30.00
N ASP A 48 25.50 49.34 -31.31
CA ASP A 48 26.73 49.89 -31.86
C ASP A 48 26.81 51.42 -31.67
N TYR A 49 28.00 52.01 -31.83
CA TYR A 49 28.18 53.46 -31.62
C TYR A 49 27.23 54.35 -32.44
N PHE A 50 26.83 53.95 -33.66
CA PHE A 50 25.95 54.76 -34.50
C PHE A 50 24.48 54.65 -34.04
N GLN A 51 24.06 53.44 -33.68
CA GLN A 51 22.73 53.17 -33.12
C GLN A 51 22.53 53.84 -31.77
N LEU A 52 23.56 53.82 -30.90
CA LEU A 52 23.53 54.50 -29.60
C LEU A 52 23.38 56.02 -29.76
N LEU A 53 24.07 56.60 -30.75
CA LEU A 53 24.01 58.04 -31.04
C LEU A 53 22.76 58.45 -31.85
N GLY A 54 22.04 57.48 -32.41
CA GLY A 54 20.92 57.72 -33.33
C GLY A 54 21.37 58.40 -34.64
N LEU A 55 22.58 58.09 -35.11
CA LEU A 55 23.21 58.72 -36.28
C LEU A 55 23.45 57.70 -37.41
N SER A 56 23.42 58.18 -38.66
CA SER A 56 23.85 57.38 -39.81
C SER A 56 25.37 57.22 -39.84
N PRO A 57 25.92 56.11 -40.38
CA PRO A 57 27.36 55.96 -40.64
C PRO A 57 27.98 57.09 -41.48
N GLN A 58 27.16 57.82 -42.22
CA GLN A 58 27.53 58.97 -43.07
C GLN A 58 27.54 60.31 -42.32
N ALA A 59 27.14 60.34 -41.04
CA ALA A 59 27.09 61.57 -40.25
C ALA A 59 28.46 62.26 -40.20
N SER A 60 28.44 63.58 -40.23
CA SER A 60 29.63 64.43 -40.16
C SER A 60 30.28 64.35 -38.78
N ASN A 61 31.59 64.61 -38.69
CA ASN A 61 32.30 64.61 -37.41
C ASN A 61 31.75 65.65 -36.43
N GLN A 62 31.16 66.75 -36.94
CA GLN A 62 30.51 67.77 -36.12
C GLN A 62 29.22 67.26 -35.47
N GLU A 63 28.39 66.51 -36.20
CA GLU A 63 27.16 65.91 -35.68
C GLU A 63 27.45 64.82 -34.64
N ILE A 64 28.47 64.00 -34.88
CA ILE A 64 28.92 62.95 -33.96
C ILE A 64 29.43 63.58 -32.65
N ALA A 65 30.30 64.60 -32.75
CA ALA A 65 30.81 65.32 -31.58
C ALA A 65 29.67 65.98 -30.79
N ALA A 66 28.73 66.64 -31.47
CA ALA A 66 27.60 67.29 -30.81
C ALA A 66 26.71 66.30 -30.04
N LYS A 67 26.45 65.11 -30.60
CA LYS A 67 25.65 64.06 -29.94
C LYS A 67 26.36 63.41 -28.77
N ILE A 68 27.66 63.14 -28.89
CA ILE A 68 28.46 62.61 -27.78
C ILE A 68 28.53 63.64 -26.65
N ASP A 69 28.76 64.92 -26.97
CA ASP A 69 28.78 65.99 -25.97
C ASP A 69 27.42 66.14 -25.27
N GLN A 70 26.32 66.00 -26.00
CA GLN A 70 24.97 66.02 -25.43
C GLN A 70 24.80 64.88 -24.41
N LEU A 71 25.19 63.65 -24.75
CA LEU A 71 25.08 62.48 -23.87
C LEU A 71 26.07 62.54 -22.70
N ALA A 72 27.30 62.98 -22.92
CA ALA A 72 28.31 63.14 -21.87
C ALA A 72 27.88 64.19 -20.83
N ARG A 73 27.17 65.25 -21.24
CA ARG A 73 26.56 66.20 -20.30
C ARG A 73 25.39 65.59 -19.53
N ALA A 74 24.54 64.84 -20.22
CA ALA A 74 23.39 64.15 -19.60
C ALA A 74 23.82 63.11 -18.57
N PHE A 75 24.94 62.43 -18.80
CA PHE A 75 25.55 61.44 -17.90
C PHE A 75 26.77 61.97 -17.13
N SER A 76 26.89 63.29 -16.96
CA SER A 76 28.03 63.86 -16.24
C SER A 76 27.91 63.65 -14.73
N MET A 77 29.05 63.51 -14.03
CA MET A 77 29.09 63.37 -12.56
C MET A 77 28.33 64.50 -11.84
N ALA A 78 28.26 65.70 -12.43
CA ALA A 78 27.53 66.84 -11.88
C ALA A 78 26.00 66.66 -11.90
N GLN A 79 25.44 65.92 -12.87
CA GLN A 79 23.99 65.66 -12.97
C GLN A 79 23.48 64.62 -11.96
N PHE A 80 24.41 63.87 -11.36
CA PHE A 80 24.15 62.83 -10.36
C PHE A 80 24.77 63.16 -9.00
N ALA A 81 25.27 64.40 -8.80
CA ALA A 81 25.91 64.82 -7.55
C ALA A 81 24.92 64.84 -6.36
N ASP A 82 23.63 64.98 -6.65
CA ASP A 82 22.48 64.98 -5.74
C ASP A 82 21.84 63.60 -5.56
N VAL A 83 22.37 62.54 -6.22
CA VAL A 83 21.80 61.19 -6.24
C VAL A 83 22.75 60.19 -5.58
N ASP A 84 22.28 59.46 -4.57
CA ASP A 84 23.04 58.32 -4.03
C ASP A 84 22.98 57.13 -5.00
N LEU A 85 24.04 56.95 -5.77
CA LEU A 85 24.16 55.92 -6.80
C LEU A 85 24.52 54.53 -6.26
N GLY A 86 25.07 54.42 -5.04
CA GLY A 86 25.54 53.13 -4.50
C GLY A 86 26.33 52.29 -5.51
N SER A 87 25.85 51.08 -5.80
CA SER A 87 26.43 50.14 -6.77
C SER A 87 26.36 50.56 -8.24
N ASP A 88 25.51 51.53 -8.59
CA ASP A 88 25.36 52.03 -9.97
C ASP A 88 26.46 53.06 -10.34
N HIS A 89 27.30 53.48 -9.39
CA HIS A 89 28.41 54.39 -9.67
C HIS A 89 29.37 53.86 -10.74
N ALA A 90 29.71 52.56 -10.67
CA ALA A 90 30.54 51.89 -11.66
C ALA A 90 29.93 51.92 -13.07
N LYS A 91 28.60 51.85 -13.18
CA LYS A 91 27.90 51.91 -14.49
C LYS A 91 28.01 53.29 -15.12
N LEU A 92 27.93 54.35 -14.31
CA LEU A 92 28.09 55.72 -14.78
C LEU A 92 29.52 55.96 -15.32
N GLU A 93 30.53 55.46 -14.63
CA GLU A 93 31.93 55.52 -15.08
C GLU A 93 32.13 54.74 -16.40
N GLU A 94 31.57 53.54 -16.50
CA GLU A 94 31.62 52.73 -17.73
C GLU A 94 30.93 53.42 -18.91
N ILE A 95 29.80 54.10 -18.70
CA ILE A 95 29.10 54.87 -19.74
C ILE A 95 29.98 56.02 -20.23
N LEU A 96 30.59 56.79 -19.32
CA LEU A 96 31.43 57.91 -19.67
C LEU A 96 32.70 57.47 -20.42
N GLU A 97 33.32 56.37 -20.00
CA GLU A 97 34.47 55.81 -20.72
C GLU A 97 34.06 55.27 -22.08
N TYR A 98 32.90 54.61 -22.20
CA TYR A 98 32.37 54.15 -23.49
C TYR A 98 32.12 55.30 -24.46
N LEU A 99 31.51 56.40 -24.02
CA LEU A 99 31.28 57.60 -24.83
C LEU A 99 32.60 58.26 -25.28
N LYS A 100 33.62 58.25 -24.42
CA LYS A 100 34.96 58.75 -24.74
C LYS A 100 35.66 57.87 -25.78
N ILE A 101 35.59 56.55 -25.65
CA ILE A 101 36.13 55.61 -26.66
C ILE A 101 35.37 55.76 -27.98
N ALA A 102 34.04 55.91 -27.93
CA ALA A 102 33.22 56.18 -29.11
C ALA A 102 33.66 57.47 -29.80
N HIS A 103 33.92 58.54 -29.05
CA HIS A 103 34.45 59.80 -29.60
C HIS A 103 35.81 59.60 -30.26
N GLN A 104 36.75 58.95 -29.59
CA GLN A 104 38.10 58.70 -30.13
C GLN A 104 38.08 57.81 -31.39
N THR A 105 37.12 56.90 -31.48
CA THR A 105 36.98 55.98 -32.61
C THR A 105 36.29 56.63 -33.79
N LEU A 106 35.25 57.44 -33.54
CA LEU A 106 34.44 58.06 -34.60
C LEU A 106 34.95 59.43 -35.07
N SER A 107 35.75 60.15 -34.28
CA SER A 107 36.32 61.44 -34.65
C SER A 107 37.53 61.33 -35.59
N ASP A 108 38.25 60.20 -35.56
CA ASP A 108 39.36 59.92 -36.48
C ASP A 108 38.83 59.22 -37.76
N PRO A 109 39.02 59.80 -38.96
CA PRO A 109 38.52 59.23 -40.21
C PRO A 109 38.99 57.80 -40.50
N ALA A 110 40.24 57.46 -40.16
CA ALA A 110 40.80 56.14 -40.41
C ALA A 110 40.21 55.09 -39.45
N ARG A 111 40.06 55.44 -38.17
CA ARG A 111 39.44 54.56 -37.16
C ARG A 111 37.95 54.39 -37.42
N LYS A 112 37.24 55.45 -37.82
CA LYS A 112 35.82 55.39 -38.21
C LYS A 112 35.61 54.45 -39.40
N ALA A 113 36.45 54.53 -40.43
CA ALA A 113 36.37 53.64 -41.59
C ALA A 113 36.62 52.16 -41.20
N ALA A 114 37.64 51.90 -40.38
CA ALA A 114 37.93 50.55 -39.89
C ALA A 114 36.80 49.98 -39.02
N TYR A 115 36.19 50.81 -38.17
CA TYR A 115 35.04 50.43 -37.34
C TYR A 115 33.80 50.13 -38.19
N ILE A 116 33.49 50.97 -39.19
CA ILE A 116 32.36 50.73 -40.11
C ILE A 116 32.56 49.42 -40.87
N GLN A 117 33.76 49.16 -41.39
CA GLN A 117 34.06 47.92 -42.11
C GLN A 117 33.93 46.69 -41.21
N LYS A 118 34.46 46.76 -39.98
CA LYS A 118 34.33 45.69 -38.99
C LYS A 118 32.87 45.44 -38.63
N ASN A 119 32.10 46.47 -38.32
CA ASN A 119 30.67 46.35 -38.02
C ASN A 119 29.86 45.83 -39.21
N GLN A 120 30.21 46.18 -40.46
CA GLN A 120 29.55 45.64 -41.64
C GLN A 120 29.84 44.15 -41.83
N ALA A 121 31.07 43.70 -41.60
CA ALA A 121 31.43 42.28 -41.65
C ALA A 121 30.76 41.49 -40.51
N ASP A 122 30.75 42.04 -39.28
CA ASP A 122 30.07 41.43 -38.14
C ASP A 122 28.55 41.40 -38.34
N ARG A 123 27.96 42.43 -38.99
CA ARG A 123 26.55 42.45 -39.40
C ARG A 123 26.24 41.45 -40.50
N GLN A 124 27.03 41.36 -41.56
CA GLN A 124 26.80 40.39 -42.64
C GLN A 124 26.93 38.95 -42.14
N LYS A 125 27.89 38.70 -41.25
CA LYS A 125 28.02 37.42 -40.57
C LYS A 125 26.82 37.15 -39.66
N GLY A 126 26.36 38.16 -38.90
CA GLY A 126 25.15 38.08 -38.08
C GLY A 126 23.87 37.87 -38.89
N GLU A 127 23.72 38.53 -40.04
CA GLU A 127 22.61 38.37 -41.00
C GLU A 127 22.63 36.97 -41.61
N SER A 128 23.79 36.47 -42.03
CA SER A 128 23.92 35.10 -42.54
C SER A 128 23.62 34.04 -41.48
N ILE A 129 23.96 34.28 -40.22
CA ILE A 129 23.61 33.41 -39.09
C ILE A 129 22.09 33.46 -38.84
N LEU A 130 21.50 34.65 -38.84
CA LEU A 130 20.06 34.85 -38.66
C LEU A 130 19.26 34.17 -39.78
N ASP A 131 19.75 34.22 -41.03
CA ASP A 131 19.14 33.52 -42.16
C ASP A 131 19.14 32.00 -41.97
N ALA A 132 20.22 31.42 -41.43
CA ALA A 132 20.28 29.99 -41.11
C ALA A 132 19.31 29.59 -40.01
N GLU A 133 19.20 30.39 -38.94
CA GLU A 133 18.23 30.16 -37.85
C GLU A 133 16.78 30.28 -38.32
N VAL A 134 16.47 31.23 -39.21
CA VAL A 134 15.14 31.37 -39.81
C VAL A 134 14.79 30.16 -40.66
N LEU A 135 15.73 29.65 -41.47
CA LEU A 135 15.54 28.44 -42.26
C LEU A 135 15.26 27.22 -41.38
N VAL A 136 15.93 27.12 -40.22
CA VAL A 136 15.74 26.01 -39.27
C VAL A 136 14.36 26.09 -38.62
N LYS A 137 13.94 27.27 -38.15
CA LYS A 137 12.58 27.45 -37.60
C LYS A 137 11.50 27.07 -38.61
N GLN A 138 11.65 27.48 -39.87
CA GLN A 138 10.74 27.06 -40.94
C GLN A 138 10.77 25.55 -41.16
N ALA A 139 11.95 24.93 -41.11
CA ALA A 139 12.07 23.48 -41.24
C ALA A 139 11.37 22.73 -40.09
N GLU A 140 11.48 23.19 -38.86
CA GLU A 140 10.76 22.66 -37.70
C GLU A 140 9.25 22.78 -37.88
N GLU A 141 8.76 23.94 -38.34
CA GLU A 141 7.34 24.10 -38.69
C GLU A 141 6.91 23.08 -39.76
N HIS A 142 7.72 22.88 -40.81
CA HIS A 142 7.43 21.87 -41.83
C HIS A 142 7.41 20.45 -41.25
N LEU A 143 8.30 20.11 -40.31
CA LEU A 143 8.30 18.82 -39.62
C LEU A 143 7.06 18.62 -38.75
N ASP A 144 6.61 19.66 -38.04
CA ASP A 144 5.40 19.63 -37.22
C ASP A 144 4.12 19.47 -38.07
N HIS A 145 4.13 19.99 -39.30
CA HIS A 145 3.04 19.81 -40.28
C HIS A 145 3.14 18.51 -41.11
N GLY A 146 4.09 17.62 -40.81
CA GLY A 146 4.25 16.36 -41.53
C GLY A 146 4.77 16.50 -42.96
N ARG A 147 5.55 17.56 -43.24
CA ARG A 147 6.18 17.87 -44.53
C ARG A 147 7.71 17.70 -44.47
N PRO A 148 8.24 16.48 -44.33
CA PRO A 148 9.65 16.23 -44.03
C PRO A 148 10.59 16.52 -45.21
N ARG A 149 10.11 16.45 -46.46
CA ARG A 149 10.95 16.72 -47.65
C ARG A 149 11.27 18.21 -47.80
N GLU A 150 10.30 19.07 -47.49
CA GLU A 150 10.49 20.51 -47.49
C GLU A 150 11.42 20.95 -46.34
N ALA A 151 11.25 20.37 -45.15
CA ALA A 151 12.16 20.59 -44.02
C ALA A 151 13.60 20.20 -44.37
N MET A 152 13.80 19.05 -45.00
CA MET A 152 15.10 18.56 -45.45
C MET A 152 15.82 19.58 -46.37
N GLN A 153 15.11 20.19 -47.32
CA GLN A 153 15.71 21.18 -48.24
C GLN A 153 16.14 22.46 -47.53
N LEU A 154 15.35 22.92 -46.55
CA LEU A 154 15.66 24.10 -45.75
C LEU A 154 16.88 23.85 -44.85
N LEU A 155 16.92 22.68 -44.20
CA LEU A 155 18.03 22.28 -43.34
C LEU A 155 19.33 22.04 -44.11
N GLU A 156 19.25 21.57 -45.36
CA GLU A 156 20.44 21.49 -46.22
C GLU A 156 21.06 22.88 -46.48
N LYS A 157 20.22 23.90 -46.71
CA LYS A 157 20.69 25.28 -46.86
C LYS A 157 21.27 25.81 -45.55
N ALA A 158 20.60 25.59 -44.42
CA ALA A 158 21.07 26.03 -43.11
C ALA A 158 22.46 25.44 -42.77
N ARG A 159 22.66 24.14 -43.02
CA ARG A 159 23.95 23.44 -42.83
C ARG A 159 25.08 23.96 -43.72
N ARG A 160 24.78 24.46 -44.93
CA ARG A 160 25.81 25.09 -45.79
C ARG A 160 26.25 26.45 -45.26
N ILE A 161 25.33 27.18 -44.63
CA ILE A 161 25.60 28.49 -44.05
C ILE A 161 26.36 28.35 -42.73
N GLN A 162 25.95 27.40 -41.88
CA GLN A 162 26.65 27.04 -40.65
C GLN A 162 26.85 25.52 -40.56
N PRO A 163 28.02 25.00 -40.98
CA PRO A 163 28.30 23.56 -40.98
C PRO A 163 28.61 22.98 -39.60
N ASP A 164 28.96 23.83 -38.63
CA ASP A 164 29.44 23.40 -37.31
C ASP A 164 28.34 23.42 -36.23
N VAL A 165 27.07 23.58 -36.64
CA VAL A 165 25.93 23.60 -35.72
C VAL A 165 25.28 22.21 -35.66
N PRO A 166 25.45 21.46 -34.55
CA PRO A 166 25.03 20.06 -34.48
C PRO A 166 23.52 19.87 -34.64
N ASP A 167 22.71 20.81 -34.13
CA ASP A 167 21.25 20.81 -34.22
C ASP A 167 20.75 20.73 -35.66
N PHE A 168 21.43 21.43 -36.58
CA PHE A 168 21.01 21.48 -37.99
C PHE A 168 21.22 20.12 -38.66
N HIS A 169 22.29 19.43 -38.30
CA HIS A 169 22.59 18.08 -38.78
C HIS A 169 21.63 17.05 -38.17
N ALA A 170 21.29 17.17 -36.89
CA ALA A 170 20.33 16.30 -36.22
C ALA A 170 18.91 16.43 -36.77
N LEU A 171 18.42 17.67 -36.94
CA LEU A 171 17.10 17.92 -37.54
C LEU A 171 17.05 17.46 -39.01
N TYR A 172 18.16 17.58 -39.75
CA TYR A 172 18.26 17.05 -41.11
C TYR A 172 18.15 15.52 -41.12
N ALA A 173 18.84 14.83 -40.21
CA ALA A 173 18.73 13.38 -40.06
C ALA A 173 17.30 12.94 -39.72
N LEU A 174 16.63 13.66 -38.81
CA LEU A 174 15.23 13.41 -38.47
C LEU A 174 14.29 13.63 -39.67
N SER A 175 14.57 14.65 -40.49
CA SER A 175 13.83 14.92 -41.73
C SER A 175 14.00 13.80 -42.75
N LEU A 176 15.23 13.31 -42.95
CA LEU A 176 15.51 12.14 -43.80
C LEU A 176 14.72 10.91 -43.33
N HIS A 177 14.73 10.65 -42.02
CA HIS A 177 14.03 9.52 -41.42
C HIS A 177 12.51 9.60 -41.65
N ARG A 178 11.90 10.75 -41.38
CA ARG A 178 10.46 10.97 -41.61
C ARG A 178 10.08 11.00 -43.10
N ALA A 179 11.02 11.32 -43.99
CA ALA A 179 10.83 11.26 -45.43
C ALA A 179 11.04 9.86 -46.03
N HIS A 180 11.42 8.86 -45.21
CA HIS A 180 11.77 7.50 -45.62
C HIS A 180 12.92 7.44 -46.64
N GLU A 181 13.90 8.32 -46.48
CA GLU A 181 15.14 8.29 -47.27
C GLU A 181 16.04 7.11 -46.84
N PRO A 182 17.06 6.75 -47.64
CA PRO A 182 17.91 5.59 -47.36
C PRO A 182 18.57 5.63 -45.96
N GLU A 183 18.58 4.47 -45.32
CA GLU A 183 19.09 4.28 -43.95
C GLU A 183 20.57 4.69 -43.80
N GLU A 184 21.38 4.52 -44.85
CA GLU A 184 22.78 4.98 -44.86
C GLU A 184 22.89 6.50 -44.75
N ALA A 185 21.99 7.24 -45.40
CA ALA A 185 21.99 8.70 -45.36
C ALA A 185 21.54 9.22 -43.99
N ILE A 186 20.53 8.59 -43.40
CA ILE A 186 20.05 8.88 -42.04
C ILE A 186 21.17 8.65 -41.03
N SER A 187 21.81 7.48 -41.10
CA SER A 187 22.91 7.09 -40.21
C SER A 187 24.09 8.06 -40.33
N ALA A 188 24.54 8.36 -41.55
CA ALA A 188 25.65 9.30 -41.76
C ALA A 188 25.35 10.70 -41.18
N ALA A 189 24.13 11.21 -41.37
CA ALA A 189 23.73 12.51 -40.85
C ALA A 189 23.67 12.55 -39.32
N ILE A 190 23.09 11.52 -38.67
CA ILE A 190 22.97 11.49 -37.21
C ILE A 190 24.32 11.22 -36.53
N TYR A 191 25.18 10.37 -37.10
CA TYR A 191 26.54 10.15 -36.59
C TYR A 191 27.36 11.44 -36.62
N HIS A 192 27.29 12.19 -37.72
CA HIS A 192 28.01 13.45 -37.82
C HIS A 192 27.48 14.48 -36.80
N ALA A 193 26.17 14.55 -36.57
CA ALA A 193 25.61 15.40 -35.52
C ALA A 193 26.11 15.02 -34.11
N LEU A 194 26.20 13.72 -33.82
CA LEU A 194 26.74 13.18 -32.56
C LEU A 194 28.26 13.40 -32.42
N GLU A 195 29.02 13.43 -33.51
CA GLU A 195 30.45 13.78 -33.51
C GLU A 195 30.68 15.26 -33.17
N ILE A 196 29.87 16.15 -33.75
CA ILE A 196 29.99 17.60 -33.53
C ILE A 196 29.48 17.98 -32.12
N GLY A 197 28.37 17.39 -31.68
CA GLY A 197 27.69 17.74 -30.42
C GLY A 197 27.16 16.53 -29.65
N PRO A 198 28.03 15.71 -29.04
CA PRO A 198 27.61 14.48 -28.33
C PRO A 198 26.70 14.74 -27.12
N ASP A 199 26.86 15.90 -26.48
CA ASP A 199 26.09 16.33 -25.31
C ASP A 199 25.04 17.41 -25.67
N CYS A 200 24.65 17.52 -26.94
CA CYS A 200 23.55 18.41 -27.34
C CYS A 200 22.19 17.71 -27.13
N ALA A 201 21.25 18.40 -26.47
CA ALA A 201 19.90 17.90 -26.21
C ALA A 201 19.14 17.62 -27.52
N THR A 202 19.17 18.54 -28.49
CA THR A 202 18.50 18.38 -29.80
C THR A 202 19.03 17.17 -30.56
N VAL A 203 20.35 16.95 -30.53
CA VAL A 203 21.00 15.81 -31.19
C VAL A 203 20.55 14.49 -30.58
N ASN A 204 20.63 14.39 -29.25
CA ASN A 204 20.22 13.17 -28.54
C ASN A 204 18.70 12.92 -28.71
N LEU A 205 17.86 13.95 -28.72
CA LEU A 205 16.42 13.82 -28.98
C LEU A 205 16.15 13.23 -30.37
N CYS A 206 16.79 13.78 -31.41
CA CYS A 206 16.63 13.29 -32.78
C CYS A 206 17.17 11.87 -32.93
N ALA A 207 18.33 11.55 -32.34
CA ALA A 207 18.90 10.21 -32.33
C ALA A 207 17.96 9.19 -31.67
N GLY A 208 17.34 9.57 -30.55
CA GLY A 208 16.34 8.75 -29.87
C GLY A 208 15.11 8.49 -30.73
N SER A 209 14.56 9.52 -31.37
CA SER A 209 13.39 9.40 -32.25
C SER A 209 13.68 8.51 -33.47
N ILE A 210 14.85 8.65 -34.09
CA ILE A 210 15.28 7.81 -35.21
C ILE A 210 15.46 6.35 -34.77
N ALA A 211 16.13 6.12 -33.63
CA ALA A 211 16.32 4.79 -33.07
C ALA A 211 14.99 4.11 -32.74
N GLU A 212 14.03 4.86 -32.22
CA GLU A 212 12.68 4.36 -31.95
C GLU A 212 11.95 3.96 -33.23
N GLY A 213 11.94 4.81 -34.25
CA GLY A 213 11.33 4.51 -35.55
C GLY A 213 11.94 3.29 -36.25
N GLN A 214 13.18 2.94 -35.89
CA GLN A 214 13.89 1.75 -36.35
C GLN A 214 13.69 0.52 -35.45
N GLY A 215 12.87 0.63 -34.39
CA GLY A 215 12.61 -0.43 -33.44
C GLY A 215 13.73 -0.69 -32.42
N ARG A 216 14.81 0.11 -32.43
CA ARG A 216 15.91 0.04 -31.47
C ARG A 216 15.55 0.77 -30.17
N LEU A 217 14.56 0.24 -29.47
CA LEU A 217 13.96 0.86 -28.28
C LEU A 217 14.96 1.07 -27.12
N ASP A 218 15.94 0.19 -26.93
CA ASP A 218 16.95 0.35 -25.86
C ASP A 218 17.90 1.53 -26.15
N ASP A 219 18.28 1.73 -27.41
CA ASP A 219 19.07 2.88 -27.82
C ASP A 219 18.25 4.17 -27.69
N ALA A 220 16.97 4.13 -28.08
CA ALA A 220 16.06 5.26 -27.93
C ALA A 220 15.96 5.73 -26.48
N ILE A 221 15.78 4.80 -25.53
CA ILE A 221 15.76 5.08 -24.09
C ILE A 221 17.05 5.81 -23.66
N ARG A 222 18.22 5.29 -24.03
CA ARG A 222 19.51 5.89 -23.66
C ARG A 222 19.66 7.31 -24.19
N PHE A 223 19.23 7.57 -25.42
CA PHE A 223 19.29 8.89 -26.02
C PHE A 223 18.29 9.88 -25.40
N PHE A 224 17.08 9.44 -25.07
CA PHE A 224 16.12 10.28 -24.36
C PHE A 224 16.56 10.57 -22.93
N GLU A 225 17.17 9.61 -22.22
CA GLU A 225 17.77 9.85 -20.91
C GLU A 225 18.87 10.91 -20.97
N LYS A 226 19.79 10.82 -21.94
CA LYS A 226 20.81 11.85 -22.17
C LYS A 226 20.22 13.22 -22.48
N THR A 227 19.14 13.26 -23.26
CA THR A 227 18.43 14.51 -23.55
C THR A 227 17.94 15.17 -22.27
N LEU A 228 17.35 14.39 -21.35
CA LEU A 228 16.86 14.89 -20.06
C LEU A 228 17.96 15.18 -19.04
N GLU A 229 19.16 14.63 -19.21
CA GLU A 229 20.34 14.99 -18.42
C GLU A 229 20.87 16.37 -18.79
N VAL A 230 20.86 16.70 -20.09
CA VAL A 230 21.32 17.99 -20.62
C VAL A 230 20.24 19.06 -20.50
N ASP A 231 19.02 18.75 -20.95
CA ASP A 231 17.84 19.60 -20.88
C ASP A 231 16.70 18.87 -20.15
N PRO A 232 16.64 19.01 -18.82
CA PRO A 232 15.57 18.43 -18.02
C PRO A 232 14.18 18.91 -18.40
N GLU A 233 14.05 20.14 -18.93
CA GLU A 233 12.77 20.75 -19.27
C GLU A 233 12.21 20.25 -20.61
N ASN A 234 12.94 19.41 -21.34
CA ASN A 234 12.50 18.85 -22.61
C ASN A 234 11.24 17.97 -22.46
N THR A 235 10.08 18.50 -22.86
CA THR A 235 8.79 17.78 -22.76
C THR A 235 8.74 16.59 -23.70
N ARG A 236 9.21 16.77 -24.94
CA ARG A 236 9.21 15.74 -25.97
C ARG A 236 10.02 14.52 -25.51
N ALA A 237 11.26 14.70 -25.06
CA ALA A 237 12.08 13.57 -24.57
C ALA A 237 11.44 12.83 -23.39
N PHE A 238 10.83 13.56 -22.46
CA PHE A 238 10.16 12.98 -21.30
C PHE A 238 8.93 12.17 -21.71
N ASP A 239 8.07 12.72 -22.56
CA ASP A 239 6.84 12.06 -22.99
C ASP A 239 7.15 10.77 -23.78
N GLU A 240 8.17 10.80 -24.65
CA GLU A 240 8.58 9.60 -25.40
C GLU A 240 9.22 8.54 -24.49
N LEU A 241 10.10 8.95 -23.57
CA LEU A 241 10.70 8.03 -22.60
C LEU A 241 9.66 7.40 -21.68
N ASP A 242 8.72 8.20 -21.14
CA ASP A 242 7.63 7.71 -20.29
C ASP A 242 6.73 6.73 -21.05
N ARG A 243 6.35 7.04 -22.30
CA ARG A 243 5.54 6.17 -23.15
C ARG A 243 6.24 4.83 -23.39
N ILE A 244 7.52 4.85 -23.79
CA ILE A 244 8.28 3.62 -24.07
C ILE A 244 8.39 2.77 -22.80
N LEU A 245 8.79 3.35 -21.67
CA LEU A 245 8.95 2.61 -20.42
C LEU A 245 7.62 2.05 -19.88
N ARG A 246 6.52 2.79 -19.98
CA ARG A 246 5.19 2.30 -19.62
C ARG A 246 4.73 1.16 -20.53
N SER A 247 4.98 1.26 -21.84
CA SER A 247 4.61 0.21 -22.80
C SER A 247 5.33 -1.12 -22.53
N ARG A 248 6.54 -1.06 -21.97
CA ARG A 248 7.33 -2.22 -21.53
C ARG A 248 6.94 -2.76 -20.15
N GLY A 249 6.13 -2.02 -19.38
CA GLY A 249 5.76 -2.38 -18.01
C GLY A 249 6.83 -2.05 -16.96
N ASP A 250 7.84 -1.26 -17.30
CA ASP A 250 8.96 -0.89 -16.42
C ASP A 250 8.58 0.26 -15.45
N PHE A 251 7.44 0.12 -14.76
CA PHE A 251 6.85 1.15 -13.91
C PHE A 251 7.75 1.65 -12.78
N ARG A 252 8.70 0.82 -12.31
CA ARG A 252 9.70 1.24 -11.29
C ARG A 252 10.81 2.14 -11.84
N ILE A 253 11.09 2.07 -13.15
CA ILE A 253 12.05 2.98 -13.80
C ILE A 253 11.35 4.32 -14.03
N VAL A 254 10.10 4.28 -14.50
CA VAL A 254 9.23 5.46 -14.64
C VAL A 254 9.13 6.24 -13.32
N GLU A 255 8.86 5.55 -12.22
CA GLU A 255 8.77 6.16 -10.87
C GLU A 255 10.06 6.89 -10.47
N ARG A 256 11.22 6.26 -10.71
CA ARG A 256 12.54 6.87 -10.44
C ARG A 256 12.79 8.10 -11.31
N LEU A 257 12.48 8.03 -12.60
CA LEU A 257 12.61 9.16 -13.53
C LEU A 257 11.74 10.34 -13.10
N HIS A 258 10.46 10.10 -12.83
CA HIS A 258 9.52 11.14 -12.38
C HIS A 258 10.00 11.79 -11.08
N ARG A 259 10.48 11.00 -10.12
CA ARG A 259 11.04 11.51 -8.85
C ARG A 259 12.29 12.36 -9.05
N LYS A 260 13.21 11.92 -9.92
CA LYS A 260 14.44 12.67 -10.24
C LYS A 260 14.08 14.06 -10.78
N LEU A 261 13.17 14.11 -11.76
CA LEU A 261 12.72 15.37 -12.36
C LEU A 261 11.92 16.23 -11.37
N LEU A 262 11.04 15.63 -10.56
CA LEU A 262 10.29 16.33 -9.53
C LEU A 262 11.21 17.02 -8.52
N HIS A 263 12.29 16.35 -8.11
CA HIS A 263 13.31 16.91 -7.23
C HIS A 263 14.08 18.05 -7.89
N GLN A 264 14.39 17.93 -9.19
CA GLN A 264 15.14 18.95 -9.93
C GLN A 264 14.33 20.24 -10.14
N PHE A 265 13.04 20.12 -10.44
CA PHE A 265 12.15 21.27 -10.63
C PHE A 265 11.70 21.87 -9.30
N GLY A 266 11.32 21.05 -8.33
CA GLY A 266 10.82 21.48 -7.02
C GLY A 266 9.80 22.62 -7.12
N ASN A 267 9.96 23.65 -6.30
CA ASN A 267 9.10 24.84 -6.32
C ASN A 267 9.43 25.84 -7.43
N ARG A 268 10.51 25.65 -8.22
CA ARG A 268 10.93 26.60 -9.25
C ARG A 268 10.00 26.61 -10.47
N ARG A 269 9.33 25.49 -10.73
CA ARG A 269 8.42 25.30 -11.88
C ARG A 269 7.11 24.61 -11.44
N PRO A 270 6.18 25.35 -10.80
CA PRO A 270 5.00 24.75 -10.16
C PRO A 270 4.11 23.96 -11.13
N GLN A 271 3.95 24.41 -12.38
CA GLN A 271 3.13 23.72 -13.38
C GLN A 271 3.69 22.36 -13.80
N ARG A 272 5.01 22.27 -14.05
CA ARG A 272 5.71 21.02 -14.38
C ARG A 272 5.70 20.06 -13.18
N THR A 273 5.98 20.57 -11.98
CA THR A 273 5.94 19.81 -10.73
C THR A 273 4.55 19.23 -10.49
N LEU A 274 3.49 20.00 -10.74
CA LEU A 274 2.11 19.55 -10.64
C LEU A 274 1.79 18.43 -11.64
N GLN A 275 2.19 18.55 -12.91
CA GLN A 275 1.97 17.51 -13.91
C GLN A 275 2.69 16.20 -13.55
N LEU A 276 3.97 16.29 -13.15
CA LEU A 276 4.76 15.13 -12.73
C LEU A 276 4.19 14.47 -11.48
N ALA A 277 3.78 15.26 -10.48
CA ALA A 277 3.19 14.74 -9.25
C ALA A 277 1.86 14.02 -9.53
N ARG A 278 1.01 14.54 -10.43
CA ARG A 278 -0.22 13.85 -10.87
C ARG A 278 0.09 12.52 -11.57
N SER A 279 1.03 12.52 -12.53
CA SER A 279 1.42 11.30 -13.25
C SER A 279 2.02 10.25 -12.31
N LEU A 280 2.80 10.69 -11.32
CA LEU A 280 3.37 9.83 -10.29
C LEU A 280 2.29 9.28 -9.34
N ALA A 281 1.32 10.10 -8.95
CA ALA A 281 0.21 9.68 -8.09
C ALA A 281 -0.64 8.60 -8.76
N LYS A 282 -1.03 8.81 -10.04
CA LYS A 282 -1.73 7.78 -10.84
C LYS A 282 -0.90 6.52 -11.01
N LEU A 283 0.40 6.64 -11.27
CA LEU A 283 1.31 5.49 -11.37
C LEU A 283 1.33 4.66 -10.07
N TYR A 284 1.36 5.33 -8.91
CA TYR A 284 1.31 4.64 -7.62
C TYR A 284 -0.02 3.94 -7.35
N GLU A 285 -1.13 4.49 -7.82
CA GLU A 285 -2.44 3.88 -7.68
C GLU A 285 -2.67 2.71 -8.64
N ASP A 286 -2.43 2.94 -9.94
CA ASP A 286 -2.86 2.02 -10.99
C ASP A 286 -1.87 0.87 -11.20
N SER A 287 -0.57 1.13 -11.06
CA SER A 287 0.49 0.17 -11.47
C SER A 287 1.32 -0.36 -10.32
N LEU A 288 1.62 0.47 -9.31
CA LEU A 288 2.48 0.08 -8.17
C LEU A 288 1.71 -0.28 -6.89
N ASN A 289 0.42 0.02 -6.83
CA ASN A 289 -0.49 -0.21 -5.69
C ASN A 289 0.09 0.27 -4.33
N ASP A 290 0.79 1.39 -4.32
CA ASP A 290 1.42 1.99 -3.12
C ASP A 290 0.62 3.22 -2.68
N LEU A 291 -0.43 2.98 -1.90
CA LEU A 291 -1.43 4.00 -1.51
C LEU A 291 -0.84 5.14 -0.67
N ASP A 292 0.22 4.89 0.09
CA ASP A 292 0.88 5.92 0.91
C ASP A 292 1.71 6.87 0.05
N LYS A 293 2.47 6.34 -0.92
CA LYS A 293 3.19 7.18 -1.88
C LYS A 293 2.26 7.89 -2.85
N ALA A 294 1.15 7.24 -3.25
CA ALA A 294 0.09 7.88 -4.03
C ALA A 294 -0.46 9.11 -3.31
N ARG A 295 -0.78 8.98 -2.03
CA ARG A 295 -1.25 10.10 -1.20
C ARG A 295 -0.22 11.22 -1.09
N ALA A 296 1.04 10.89 -0.79
CA ALA A 296 2.10 11.90 -0.70
C ALA A 296 2.26 12.67 -2.03
N ALA A 297 2.12 11.99 -3.17
CA ALA A 297 2.12 12.63 -4.47
C ALA A 297 0.88 13.53 -4.69
N TRP A 298 -0.32 13.09 -4.31
CA TRP A 298 -1.52 13.92 -4.34
C TRP A 298 -1.48 15.11 -3.38
N GLU A 299 -0.80 15.00 -2.24
CA GLU A 299 -0.58 16.11 -1.30
C GLU A 299 0.29 17.21 -1.93
N ILE A 300 1.30 16.84 -2.73
CA ILE A 300 2.10 17.80 -3.50
C ILE A 300 1.22 18.52 -4.52
N VAL A 301 0.34 17.78 -5.24
CA VAL A 301 -0.61 18.38 -6.19
C VAL A 301 -1.55 19.36 -5.47
N HIS A 302 -2.12 18.94 -4.35
CA HIS A 302 -3.04 19.76 -3.56
C HIS A 302 -2.36 21.00 -2.97
N ALA A 303 -1.09 20.90 -2.56
CA ALA A 303 -0.34 22.05 -2.06
C ALA A 303 -0.11 23.13 -3.13
N ILE A 304 0.09 22.73 -4.39
CA ILE A 304 0.30 23.65 -5.52
C ILE A 304 -1.05 24.17 -6.08
N ALA A 305 -2.05 23.30 -6.18
CA ALA A 305 -3.39 23.62 -6.68
C ALA A 305 -4.47 23.08 -5.72
N PRO A 306 -4.82 23.83 -4.65
CA PRO A 306 -5.80 23.37 -3.66
C PRO A 306 -7.21 23.15 -4.21
N GLN A 307 -7.56 23.83 -5.31
CA GLN A 307 -8.86 23.73 -5.97
C GLN A 307 -8.91 22.68 -7.09
N ASP A 308 -7.87 21.84 -7.21
CA ASP A 308 -7.84 20.75 -8.17
C ASP A 308 -8.91 19.69 -7.82
N PRO A 309 -9.90 19.45 -8.70
CA PRO A 309 -10.96 18.47 -8.46
C PRO A 309 -10.43 17.03 -8.42
N ASP A 310 -9.42 16.70 -9.23
CA ASP A 310 -8.83 15.36 -9.26
C ASP A 310 -8.06 15.09 -7.96
N ALA A 311 -7.29 16.07 -7.48
CA ALA A 311 -6.56 15.93 -6.23
C ALA A 311 -7.50 15.83 -5.02
N SER A 312 -8.56 16.62 -4.98
CA SER A 312 -9.55 16.59 -3.90
C SER A 312 -10.30 15.26 -3.87
N ALA A 313 -10.78 14.78 -5.03
CA ALA A 313 -11.45 13.49 -5.15
C ALA A 313 -10.52 12.31 -4.82
N ALA A 314 -9.26 12.37 -5.27
CA ALA A 314 -8.25 11.37 -4.95
C ALA A 314 -7.91 11.37 -3.45
N MET A 315 -7.77 12.53 -2.82
CA MET A 315 -7.52 12.64 -1.38
C MET A 315 -8.70 12.11 -0.55
N GLU A 316 -9.95 12.41 -0.91
CA GLU A 316 -11.12 11.82 -0.26
C GLU A 316 -11.23 10.31 -0.48
N ARG A 317 -10.93 9.82 -1.69
CA ARG A 317 -10.91 8.38 -1.99
C ARG A 317 -9.79 7.67 -1.23
N LEU A 318 -8.58 8.20 -1.22
CA LEU A 318 -7.44 7.64 -0.49
C LEU A 318 -7.63 7.75 1.02
N ALA A 319 -8.27 8.81 1.53
CA ALA A 319 -8.68 8.91 2.93
C ALA A 319 -9.73 7.84 3.29
N ARG A 320 -10.69 7.56 2.39
CA ARG A 320 -11.65 6.44 2.55
C ARG A 320 -10.99 5.06 2.46
N MET A 321 -9.98 4.88 1.61
CA MET A 321 -9.22 3.63 1.50
C MET A 321 -8.24 3.45 2.68
N ARG A 322 -7.70 4.55 3.20
CA ARG A 322 -6.84 4.58 4.40
C ARG A 322 -7.63 4.61 5.71
N GLN A 323 -8.96 4.70 5.67
CA GLN A 323 -9.82 4.09 6.69
C GLN A 323 -9.73 2.54 6.68
N ARG A 324 -8.55 1.96 6.37
CA ARG A 324 -8.06 0.84 7.17
C ARG A 324 -8.11 1.33 8.62
N LEU A 325 -9.12 0.84 9.31
CA LEU A 325 -9.46 1.17 10.67
C LEU A 325 -8.21 1.13 11.56
N SER A 326 -8.11 2.04 12.54
CA SER A 326 -7.19 1.81 13.66
C SER A 326 -7.47 0.41 14.23
N PRO A 327 -6.48 -0.28 14.82
CA PRO A 327 -6.71 -1.61 15.41
C PRO A 327 -7.93 -1.64 16.35
N GLU A 328 -8.15 -0.55 17.09
CA GLU A 328 -9.29 -0.31 17.97
C GLU A 328 -10.62 -0.22 17.21
N ALA A 329 -10.70 0.58 16.15
CA ALA A 329 -11.90 0.71 15.34
C ALA A 329 -12.18 -0.56 14.52
N LEU A 330 -11.14 -1.30 14.14
CA LEU A 330 -11.28 -2.60 13.48
C LEU A 330 -11.91 -3.59 14.45
N SER A 331 -11.39 -3.67 15.67
CA SER A 331 -11.94 -4.51 16.74
C SER A 331 -13.39 -4.15 17.05
N GLU A 332 -13.74 -2.86 17.15
CA GLU A 332 -15.13 -2.42 17.37
C GLU A 332 -16.07 -2.86 16.23
N ARG A 333 -15.63 -2.70 14.97
CA ARG A 333 -16.42 -3.16 13.81
C ARG A 333 -16.55 -4.68 13.75
N LEU A 334 -15.49 -5.42 14.04
CA LEU A 334 -15.51 -6.88 14.08
C LEU A 334 -16.49 -7.38 15.16
N GLU A 335 -16.52 -6.71 16.31
CA GLU A 335 -17.48 -7.00 17.38
C GLU A 335 -18.92 -6.70 16.96
N GLY A 336 -19.14 -5.62 16.19
CA GLY A 336 -20.42 -5.33 15.54
C GLY A 336 -20.87 -6.47 14.61
N PHE A 337 -20.00 -6.89 13.69
CA PHE A 337 -20.29 -8.00 12.78
C PHE A 337 -20.57 -9.30 13.54
N ARG A 338 -19.87 -9.56 14.65
CA ARG A 338 -20.09 -10.74 15.49
C ARG A 338 -21.50 -10.80 16.05
N LYS A 339 -22.06 -9.66 16.47
CA LYS A 339 -23.46 -9.58 16.91
C LYS A 339 -24.43 -9.82 15.75
N ASP A 340 -24.15 -9.23 14.59
CA ASP A 340 -24.99 -9.40 13.39
C ASP A 340 -24.97 -10.85 12.86
N ILE A 341 -23.85 -11.57 13.00
CA ILE A 341 -23.73 -12.98 12.61
C ILE A 341 -24.69 -13.89 13.40
N MET A 342 -25.00 -13.53 14.64
CA MET A 342 -25.95 -14.27 15.45
C MET A 342 -27.39 -14.15 14.92
N VAL A 343 -27.69 -13.08 14.18
CA VAL A 343 -29.01 -12.80 13.61
C VAL A 343 -29.10 -13.38 12.18
N PRO A 344 -30.00 -14.33 11.89
CA PRO A 344 -30.08 -15.00 10.59
C PRO A 344 -30.19 -14.05 9.39
N GLU A 345 -30.96 -12.97 9.52
CA GLU A 345 -31.27 -12.02 8.45
C GLU A 345 -30.07 -11.15 8.04
N THR A 346 -29.18 -10.83 8.98
CA THR A 346 -28.03 -9.94 8.74
C THR A 346 -26.71 -10.69 8.60
N ARG A 347 -26.64 -11.97 8.99
CA ARG A 347 -25.44 -12.81 8.99
C ARG A 347 -24.64 -12.78 7.70
N THR A 348 -25.30 -12.98 6.57
CA THR A 348 -24.62 -13.02 5.26
C THR A 348 -23.99 -11.67 4.94
N ASN A 349 -24.74 -10.59 5.15
CA ASN A 349 -24.27 -9.23 4.90
C ASN A 349 -23.09 -8.87 5.82
N ALA A 350 -23.14 -9.29 7.09
CA ALA A 350 -22.05 -9.11 8.04
C ALA A 350 -20.77 -9.84 7.61
N CYS A 351 -20.89 -11.09 7.14
CA CYS A 351 -19.74 -11.84 6.64
C CYS A 351 -19.13 -11.21 5.37
N MET A 352 -19.97 -10.73 4.44
CA MET A 352 -19.50 -10.06 3.23
C MET A 352 -18.82 -8.72 3.54
N ALA A 353 -19.43 -7.91 4.41
CA ALA A 353 -18.86 -6.63 4.84
C ALA A 353 -17.55 -6.83 5.60
N GLY A 354 -17.50 -7.82 6.50
CA GLY A 354 -16.30 -8.23 7.23
C GLY A 354 -15.17 -8.65 6.29
N PHE A 355 -15.44 -9.51 5.31
CA PHE A 355 -14.46 -9.90 4.29
C PHE A 355 -13.90 -8.67 3.56
N LYS A 356 -14.78 -7.79 3.06
CA LYS A 356 -14.37 -6.61 2.28
C LYS A 356 -13.47 -5.66 3.08
N ILE A 357 -13.74 -5.47 4.37
CA ILE A 357 -12.95 -4.57 5.25
C ILE A 357 -11.61 -5.20 5.65
N THR A 358 -11.61 -6.51 5.90
CA THR A 358 -10.43 -7.23 6.41
C THR A 358 -9.47 -7.66 5.30
N ARG A 359 -9.94 -7.86 4.07
CA ARG A 359 -9.14 -8.35 2.93
C ARG A 359 -7.77 -7.71 2.81
N ASP A 360 -7.76 -6.38 2.91
CA ASP A 360 -6.54 -5.61 2.72
C ASP A 360 -5.86 -5.28 4.07
N SER A 361 -6.58 -5.30 5.21
CA SER A 361 -6.08 -4.82 6.50
C SER A 361 -5.66 -5.91 7.50
N ALA A 362 -6.25 -7.09 7.40
CA ALA A 362 -6.06 -8.21 8.33
C ALA A 362 -6.28 -9.54 7.58
N PRO A 363 -5.25 -10.11 6.95
CA PRO A 363 -5.39 -11.27 6.04
C PRO A 363 -5.90 -12.53 6.74
N ASP A 364 -5.47 -12.79 7.98
CA ASP A 364 -5.98 -13.93 8.75
C ASP A 364 -7.50 -13.80 8.99
N MET A 365 -7.97 -12.60 9.34
CA MET A 365 -9.40 -12.35 9.49
C MET A 365 -10.15 -12.44 8.16
N ALA A 366 -9.56 -11.95 7.07
CA ALA A 366 -10.14 -12.07 5.73
C ALA A 366 -10.31 -13.53 5.32
N TYR A 367 -9.33 -14.38 5.61
CA TYR A 367 -9.43 -15.83 5.41
C TYR A 367 -10.58 -16.44 6.21
N LEU A 368 -10.74 -16.05 7.48
CA LEU A 368 -11.82 -16.54 8.33
C LEU A 368 -13.20 -16.09 7.83
N PHE A 369 -13.34 -14.84 7.38
CA PHE A 369 -14.58 -14.36 6.75
C PHE A 369 -14.87 -15.06 5.43
N ALA A 370 -13.85 -15.33 4.62
CA ALA A 370 -14.00 -16.10 3.38
C ALA A 370 -14.44 -17.55 3.67
N ALA A 371 -13.85 -18.19 4.69
CA ALA A 371 -14.26 -19.51 5.16
C ALA A 371 -15.71 -19.51 5.69
N ALA A 372 -16.14 -18.44 6.38
CA ALA A 372 -17.50 -18.28 6.86
C ALA A 372 -18.51 -18.13 5.70
N LEU A 373 -18.16 -17.38 4.65
CA LEU A 373 -18.98 -17.25 3.45
C LEU A 373 -19.14 -18.60 2.71
N GLU A 374 -18.06 -19.37 2.60
CA GLU A 374 -18.10 -20.73 2.03
C GLU A 374 -18.96 -21.66 2.90
N ALA A 375 -18.85 -21.58 4.23
CA ALA A 375 -19.67 -22.33 5.17
C ALA A 375 -21.17 -22.05 5.02
N LEU A 376 -21.52 -20.79 4.71
CA LEU A 376 -22.89 -20.34 4.45
C LEU A 376 -23.37 -20.67 3.03
N GLY A 377 -22.51 -21.19 2.16
CA GLY A 377 -22.84 -21.47 0.75
C GLY A 377 -23.02 -20.22 -0.10
N ILE A 378 -22.38 -19.11 0.25
CA ILE A 378 -22.48 -17.84 -0.47
C ILE A 378 -21.43 -17.78 -1.58
N GLU A 379 -21.89 -17.74 -2.83
CA GLU A 379 -21.01 -17.69 -4.00
C GLU A 379 -20.47 -16.27 -4.23
N LEU A 380 -19.32 -15.96 -3.63
CA LEU A 380 -18.55 -14.75 -3.89
C LEU A 380 -17.18 -15.12 -4.48
N PRO A 381 -16.94 -14.92 -5.79
CA PRO A 381 -15.73 -15.40 -6.47
C PRO A 381 -14.42 -14.96 -5.81
N ASP A 382 -14.35 -13.68 -5.42
CA ASP A 382 -13.16 -13.11 -4.76
C ASP A 382 -12.87 -13.78 -3.42
N ALA A 383 -13.90 -14.00 -2.59
CA ALA A 383 -13.74 -14.67 -1.30
C ALA A 383 -13.38 -16.15 -1.48
N ARG A 384 -13.99 -16.84 -2.45
CA ARG A 384 -13.68 -18.23 -2.75
C ARG A 384 -12.24 -18.41 -3.20
N ALA A 385 -11.76 -17.52 -4.09
CA ALA A 385 -10.37 -17.51 -4.53
C ALA A 385 -9.42 -17.25 -3.35
N TYR A 386 -9.76 -16.28 -2.49
CA TYR A 386 -8.97 -15.97 -1.29
C TYR A 386 -8.91 -17.14 -0.30
N TYR A 387 -10.05 -17.77 -0.01
CA TYR A 387 -10.10 -18.96 0.84
C TYR A 387 -9.26 -20.09 0.24
N ALA A 388 -9.45 -20.40 -1.05
CA ALA A 388 -8.69 -21.46 -1.72
C ALA A 388 -7.17 -21.20 -1.74
N GLN A 389 -6.75 -19.94 -1.86
CA GLN A 389 -5.34 -19.54 -1.84
C GLN A 389 -4.63 -19.89 -0.52
N PHE A 390 -5.31 -19.66 0.61
CA PHE A 390 -4.72 -19.85 1.95
C PHE A 390 -5.12 -21.17 2.62
N THR A 391 -6.02 -21.95 2.02
CA THR A 391 -6.41 -23.25 2.56
C THR A 391 -5.27 -24.26 2.36
N PRO A 392 -4.73 -24.88 3.42
CA PRO A 392 -3.66 -25.86 3.27
C PRO A 392 -4.17 -27.14 2.55
N PRO A 393 -3.34 -27.78 1.71
CA PRO A 393 -3.73 -29.00 0.99
C PRO A 393 -3.87 -30.23 1.90
N PHE A 394 -3.27 -30.19 3.10
CA PHE A 394 -3.34 -31.23 4.13
C PHE A 394 -3.70 -30.61 5.48
N LEU A 395 -3.69 -31.40 6.55
CA LEU A 395 -3.86 -30.88 7.91
C LEU A 395 -2.77 -29.85 8.25
N ALA A 396 -3.20 -28.73 8.82
CA ALA A 396 -2.29 -27.65 9.21
C ALA A 396 -1.28 -28.16 10.24
N ARG A 397 0.00 -27.78 10.09
CA ARG A 397 1.03 -28.12 11.07
C ARG A 397 0.99 -27.11 12.21
N VAL A 398 0.41 -27.50 13.34
CA VAL A 398 0.45 -26.69 14.57
C VAL A 398 1.82 -26.79 15.26
N TRP A 399 2.26 -25.71 15.91
CA TRP A 399 3.58 -25.62 16.56
C TRP A 399 3.63 -26.31 17.92
N ARG A 400 2.50 -26.32 18.64
CA ARG A 400 2.36 -26.91 19.96
C ARG A 400 0.97 -27.56 20.11
N PRO A 401 0.83 -28.57 20.98
CA PRO A 401 -0.47 -29.16 21.29
C PRO A 401 -1.41 -28.13 21.94
N VAL A 402 -2.70 -28.45 21.98
CA VAL A 402 -3.74 -27.70 22.70
C VAL A 402 -3.49 -27.85 24.19
N ASP A 403 -2.73 -26.91 24.74
CA ASP A 403 -2.44 -26.81 26.16
C ASP A 403 -3.55 -26.05 26.91
N ALA A 404 -3.36 -25.87 28.22
CA ALA A 404 -4.33 -25.21 29.08
C ALA A 404 -4.67 -23.77 28.61
N GLU A 405 -3.69 -23.04 28.07
CA GLU A 405 -3.88 -21.67 27.57
C GLU A 405 -4.78 -21.65 26.33
N ILE A 406 -4.53 -22.53 25.35
CA ILE A 406 -5.37 -22.62 24.15
C ILE A 406 -6.76 -23.13 24.50
N TRP A 407 -6.84 -24.07 25.45
CA TRP A 407 -8.12 -24.57 25.92
C TRP A 407 -8.96 -23.47 26.58
N GLU A 408 -8.36 -22.66 27.45
CA GLU A 408 -9.05 -21.52 28.07
C GLU A 408 -9.56 -20.53 27.03
N LEU A 409 -8.84 -20.33 25.92
CA LEU A 409 -9.33 -19.51 24.81
C LEU A 409 -10.51 -20.13 24.07
N ALA A 410 -10.50 -21.44 23.82
CA ALA A 410 -11.53 -22.13 23.07
C ALA A 410 -12.81 -22.44 23.88
N GLN A 411 -12.71 -22.43 25.21
CA GLN A 411 -13.81 -22.78 26.11
C GLN A 411 -14.95 -21.76 26.06
N ASP A 412 -16.18 -22.27 25.90
CA ASP A 412 -17.41 -21.50 26.01
C ASP A 412 -17.64 -21.05 27.47
N PRO A 413 -18.08 -19.80 27.73
CA PRO A 413 -18.29 -19.33 29.11
C PRO A 413 -19.34 -20.12 29.90
N GLU A 414 -20.31 -20.74 29.22
CA GLU A 414 -21.32 -21.60 29.84
C GLU A 414 -20.84 -23.05 30.02
N ASP A 415 -19.66 -23.40 29.52
CA ASP A 415 -19.00 -24.70 29.76
C ASP A 415 -18.36 -24.67 31.15
N PHE A 416 -19.21 -24.65 32.17
CA PHE A 416 -18.84 -24.46 33.58
C PHE A 416 -17.72 -25.42 33.99
N PRO A 417 -16.49 -24.92 34.27
CA PRO A 417 -15.36 -25.76 34.65
C PRO A 417 -15.66 -26.64 35.87
N PHE A 418 -16.49 -26.12 36.77
CA PHE A 418 -16.86 -26.77 38.02
C PHE A 418 -17.78 -27.99 37.85
N VAL A 419 -18.70 -27.95 36.89
CA VAL A 419 -19.55 -29.11 36.56
C VAL A 419 -18.71 -30.18 35.88
N GLY A 420 -17.81 -29.75 34.99
CA GLY A 420 -16.76 -30.60 34.44
C GLY A 420 -15.94 -31.29 35.54
N LYS A 421 -15.55 -30.57 36.60
CA LYS A 421 -14.79 -31.13 37.73
C LYS A 421 -15.55 -32.24 38.48
N ILE A 422 -16.86 -32.12 38.63
CA ILE A 422 -17.69 -33.17 39.24
C ILE A 422 -17.65 -34.43 38.38
N PHE A 423 -17.86 -34.29 37.07
CA PHE A 423 -17.82 -35.42 36.14
C PHE A 423 -16.42 -35.99 35.96
N GLU A 424 -15.38 -35.17 36.02
CA GLU A 424 -13.99 -35.61 36.04
C GLU A 424 -13.73 -36.49 37.27
N THR A 425 -14.17 -36.03 38.44
CA THR A 425 -14.07 -36.79 39.69
C THR A 425 -14.84 -38.11 39.60
N LEU A 426 -16.01 -38.12 38.97
CA LEU A 426 -16.75 -39.37 38.71
C LEU A 426 -15.98 -40.30 37.76
N GLY A 427 -15.48 -39.77 36.64
CA GLY A 427 -14.76 -40.50 35.61
C GLY A 427 -13.44 -41.13 36.09
N MET A 428 -12.78 -40.51 37.09
CA MET A 428 -11.57 -41.07 37.73
C MET A 428 -11.84 -42.35 38.54
N HIS A 429 -13.06 -42.53 39.05
CA HIS A 429 -13.42 -43.69 39.88
C HIS A 429 -14.34 -44.69 39.15
N ILE A 430 -15.18 -44.20 38.25
CA ILE A 430 -16.19 -44.98 37.53
C ILE A 430 -16.11 -44.64 36.04
N PRO A 431 -15.84 -45.64 35.17
CA PRO A 431 -15.90 -45.47 33.72
C PRO A 431 -17.21 -44.82 33.26
N GLU A 432 -17.12 -43.69 32.54
CA GLU A 432 -18.28 -42.82 32.23
C GLU A 432 -19.43 -43.57 31.52
N GLY A 433 -19.12 -44.55 30.66
CA GLY A 433 -20.14 -45.36 29.98
C GLY A 433 -20.97 -46.26 30.90
N ARG A 434 -20.55 -46.51 32.15
CA ARG A 434 -21.35 -47.29 33.11
C ARG A 434 -22.56 -46.52 33.64
N PHE A 435 -22.49 -45.19 33.65
CA PHE A 435 -23.61 -44.34 34.09
C PHE A 435 -24.79 -44.46 33.13
N PHE A 436 -24.55 -44.44 31.82
CA PHE A 436 -25.60 -44.57 30.81
C PHE A 436 -25.13 -45.55 29.72
N PRO A 437 -25.19 -46.87 29.97
CA PRO A 437 -24.72 -47.85 29.02
C PRO A 437 -25.59 -47.83 27.78
N HIS A 438 -24.96 -47.55 26.63
CA HIS A 438 -25.56 -47.68 25.31
C HIS A 438 -24.71 -48.63 24.50
N THR A 439 -25.26 -49.79 24.13
CA THR A 439 -24.59 -50.79 23.29
C THR A 439 -25.28 -50.81 21.93
N PRO A 440 -24.84 -49.96 20.98
CA PRO A 440 -25.32 -50.06 19.60
C PRO A 440 -24.82 -51.38 18.97
N GLU A 441 -25.47 -51.89 17.91
CA GLU A 441 -25.08 -53.11 17.19
C GLU A 441 -23.75 -52.93 16.43
N ILE A 442 -22.62 -53.15 17.10
CA ILE A 442 -21.29 -52.99 16.51
C ILE A 442 -21.07 -54.06 15.42
N THR A 443 -20.90 -53.62 14.18
CA THR A 443 -20.64 -54.51 13.03
C THR A 443 -19.16 -54.91 12.96
N LYS A 444 -18.25 -53.98 13.27
CA LYS A 444 -16.80 -54.24 13.26
C LYS A 444 -16.06 -53.30 14.22
N VAL A 445 -15.10 -53.83 14.96
CA VAL A 445 -14.09 -53.04 15.70
C VAL A 445 -12.78 -53.09 14.90
N PHE A 446 -12.14 -51.96 14.66
CA PHE A 446 -10.87 -51.91 13.93
C PHE A 446 -9.68 -51.88 14.90
N PRO A 447 -8.77 -52.86 14.83
CA PRO A 447 -7.43 -52.71 15.38
C PRO A 447 -6.72 -51.50 14.77
N PRO A 448 -5.77 -50.84 15.48
CA PRO A 448 -5.05 -49.66 14.98
C PRO A 448 -4.43 -49.85 13.59
N ASP A 449 -3.92 -51.06 13.30
CA ASP A 449 -3.26 -51.39 12.03
C ASP A 449 -4.24 -51.69 10.88
N GLU A 450 -5.52 -51.91 11.18
CA GLU A 450 -6.58 -52.19 10.19
C GLU A 450 -7.45 -50.98 9.86
N VAL A 451 -7.28 -49.86 10.58
CA VAL A 451 -7.97 -48.60 10.28
C VAL A 451 -7.50 -48.07 8.91
N PRO A 452 -8.40 -47.53 8.06
CA PRO A 452 -7.99 -46.93 6.80
C PRO A 452 -6.83 -45.93 6.96
N PRO A 453 -5.81 -45.89 6.07
CA PRO A 453 -4.57 -45.15 6.31
C PRO A 453 -4.75 -43.65 6.58
N LEU A 454 -5.70 -42.98 5.90
CA LEU A 454 -5.98 -41.56 6.12
C LEU A 454 -6.63 -41.31 7.49
N TRP A 455 -7.48 -42.24 7.94
CA TRP A 455 -8.06 -42.24 9.27
C TRP A 455 -7.01 -42.43 10.35
N GLY A 456 -6.11 -43.41 10.19
CA GLY A 456 -4.97 -43.58 11.09
C GLY A 456 -4.13 -42.32 11.21
N ARG A 457 -3.79 -41.67 10.09
CA ARG A 457 -3.02 -40.40 10.09
C ARG A 457 -3.75 -39.25 10.78
N ALA A 458 -5.06 -39.09 10.52
CA ALA A 458 -5.85 -38.05 11.15
C ALA A 458 -5.94 -38.25 12.67
N LEU A 459 -6.18 -39.48 13.13
CA LEU A 459 -6.26 -39.81 14.55
C LEU A 459 -4.91 -39.64 15.26
N VAL A 460 -3.80 -40.08 14.65
CA VAL A 460 -2.46 -39.84 15.19
C VAL A 460 -2.19 -38.34 15.36
N TYR A 461 -2.54 -37.53 14.35
CA TYR A 461 -2.42 -36.07 14.44
C TYR A 461 -3.27 -35.50 15.59
N LEU A 462 -4.57 -35.80 15.61
CA LEU A 462 -5.51 -35.26 16.60
C LEU A 462 -5.14 -35.69 18.03
N SER A 463 -4.78 -36.96 18.23
CA SER A 463 -4.36 -37.47 19.53
C SER A 463 -3.10 -36.80 20.06
N ALA A 464 -2.11 -36.61 19.19
CA ALA A 464 -0.90 -35.87 19.54
C ALA A 464 -1.21 -34.41 19.90
N GLN A 465 -2.09 -33.74 19.16
CA GLN A 465 -2.41 -32.33 19.41
C GLN A 465 -3.31 -32.12 20.63
N CYS A 466 -4.21 -33.05 20.95
CA CYS A 466 -5.05 -32.96 22.13
C CYS A 466 -4.41 -33.59 23.39
N SER A 467 -3.23 -34.21 23.27
CA SER A 467 -2.60 -34.99 24.34
C SER A 467 -3.52 -36.09 24.91
N ILE A 468 -4.21 -36.79 24.02
CA ILE A 468 -5.15 -37.87 24.36
C ILE A 468 -4.67 -39.21 23.80
N PRO A 469 -5.08 -40.35 24.40
CA PRO A 469 -4.86 -41.65 23.78
C PRO A 469 -5.54 -41.73 22.40
N GLN A 470 -5.02 -42.58 21.52
CA GLN A 470 -5.62 -42.80 20.22
C GLN A 470 -7.01 -43.44 20.36
N PRO A 471 -8.08 -42.81 19.83
CA PRO A 471 -9.41 -43.39 19.85
C PRO A 471 -9.44 -44.73 19.12
N GLN A 472 -10.13 -45.71 19.68
CA GLN A 472 -10.53 -46.89 18.89
C GLN A 472 -11.62 -46.50 17.90
N VAL A 473 -11.58 -47.09 16.71
CA VAL A 473 -12.57 -46.86 15.65
C VAL A 473 -13.47 -48.08 15.52
N VAL A 474 -14.78 -47.84 15.49
CA VAL A 474 -15.79 -48.88 15.27
C VAL A 474 -16.72 -48.55 14.12
N MET A 475 -17.21 -49.59 13.45
CA MET A 475 -18.25 -49.52 12.43
C MET A 475 -19.58 -50.03 12.97
N HIS A 476 -20.65 -49.35 12.60
CA HIS A 476 -22.05 -49.70 12.85
C HIS A 476 -22.85 -49.48 11.56
N ASN A 477 -24.04 -50.09 11.48
CA ASN A 477 -24.96 -49.99 10.33
C ASN A 477 -25.84 -48.73 10.33
N ASP A 478 -25.54 -47.70 11.14
CA ASP A 478 -26.41 -46.52 11.25
C ASP A 478 -26.06 -45.47 10.17
N THR A 479 -27.03 -44.59 9.91
CA THR A 479 -26.99 -43.49 8.93
C THR A 479 -26.13 -42.30 9.38
N SER A 480 -25.80 -42.20 10.67
CA SER A 480 -24.99 -41.12 11.20
C SER A 480 -23.51 -41.29 10.84
N ASP A 481 -22.89 -40.23 10.30
CA ASP A 481 -21.51 -40.25 9.80
C ASP A 481 -20.48 -40.56 10.89
N ALA A 482 -20.66 -40.01 12.10
CA ALA A 482 -19.83 -40.31 13.26
C ALA A 482 -20.51 -39.94 14.58
N SER A 483 -20.16 -40.67 15.65
CA SER A 483 -20.59 -40.37 17.02
C SER A 483 -19.59 -40.93 18.04
N LEU A 484 -19.83 -40.67 19.32
CA LEU A 484 -19.11 -41.28 20.43
C LEU A 484 -19.90 -42.47 20.99
N ILE A 485 -19.20 -43.58 21.24
CA ILE A 485 -19.73 -44.71 22.02
C ILE A 485 -18.77 -45.04 23.17
N TYR A 486 -19.19 -45.92 24.07
CA TYR A 486 -18.33 -46.41 25.13
C TYR A 486 -18.10 -47.91 24.98
N LEU A 487 -16.84 -48.32 24.82
CA LEU A 487 -16.42 -49.72 24.79
C LEU A 487 -15.81 -50.06 26.13
N ASP A 488 -16.43 -50.95 26.91
CA ASP A 488 -15.98 -51.54 28.20
C ASP A 488 -15.27 -50.58 29.20
N THR A 489 -14.08 -50.09 28.86
CA THR A 489 -13.21 -49.25 29.68
C THR A 489 -12.86 -47.87 29.08
N ALA A 490 -13.23 -47.55 27.84
CA ALA A 490 -12.86 -46.28 27.20
C ALA A 490 -13.87 -45.80 26.14
N PRO A 491 -13.99 -44.48 25.93
CA PRO A 491 -14.74 -43.95 24.80
C PRO A 491 -14.10 -44.37 23.47
N ALA A 492 -14.92 -44.63 22.46
CA ALA A 492 -14.49 -44.98 21.11
C ALA A 492 -15.25 -44.15 20.07
N LEU A 493 -14.59 -43.91 18.94
CA LEU A 493 -15.17 -43.20 17.82
C LEU A 493 -15.94 -44.19 16.94
N TYR A 494 -17.23 -43.94 16.80
CA TYR A 494 -18.07 -44.64 15.86
C TYR A 494 -18.08 -43.91 14.51
N CYS A 495 -17.98 -44.64 13.40
CA CYS A 495 -18.04 -44.12 12.04
C CYS A 495 -18.90 -44.99 11.11
N SER A 496 -19.67 -44.36 10.23
CA SER A 496 -20.39 -45.07 9.17
C SER A 496 -19.44 -45.63 8.10
N GLY A 497 -19.92 -46.57 7.30
CA GLY A 497 -19.17 -47.07 6.14
C GLY A 497 -18.82 -45.99 5.12
N THR A 498 -19.69 -44.97 4.97
CA THR A 498 -19.45 -43.82 4.07
C THR A 498 -18.34 -42.93 4.61
N ALA A 499 -18.30 -42.67 5.92
CA ALA A 499 -17.24 -41.89 6.55
C ALA A 499 -15.87 -42.59 6.46
N LEU A 500 -15.83 -43.92 6.62
CA LEU A 500 -14.62 -44.72 6.47
C LEU A 500 -14.07 -44.74 5.03
N ALA A 501 -14.95 -44.55 4.03
CA ALA A 501 -14.58 -44.49 2.62
C ALA A 501 -14.15 -43.08 2.14
N SER A 502 -14.07 -42.08 3.02
CA SER A 502 -13.61 -40.73 2.62
C SER A 502 -12.13 -40.73 2.20
N HIS A 503 -11.83 -39.96 1.15
CA HIS A 503 -10.48 -39.83 0.59
C HIS A 503 -9.84 -38.46 0.91
N ASP A 504 -10.53 -37.59 1.65
CA ASP A 504 -10.02 -36.27 2.06
C ASP A 504 -9.70 -36.28 3.56
N ILE A 505 -8.41 -36.20 3.90
CA ILE A 505 -7.93 -36.18 5.28
C ILE A 505 -8.52 -35.02 6.09
N ARG A 506 -8.84 -33.89 5.46
CA ARG A 506 -9.43 -32.72 6.14
C ARG A 506 -10.89 -32.96 6.50
N GLN A 507 -11.64 -33.69 5.66
CA GLN A 507 -13.01 -34.10 5.98
C GLN A 507 -13.00 -35.12 7.12
N ILE A 508 -12.10 -36.10 7.06
CA ILE A 508 -11.92 -37.09 8.11
C ILE A 508 -11.60 -36.41 9.44
N ALA A 509 -10.64 -35.48 9.45
CA ALA A 509 -10.27 -34.76 10.66
C ALA A 509 -11.41 -33.86 11.17
N ALA A 510 -12.16 -33.17 10.30
CA ALA A 510 -13.33 -32.39 10.70
C ALA A 510 -14.44 -33.25 11.34
N LEU A 511 -14.54 -34.52 10.94
CA LEU A 511 -15.49 -35.47 11.49
C LEU A 511 -15.02 -36.05 12.84
N ALA A 512 -13.73 -36.32 13.02
CA ALA A 512 -13.19 -36.90 14.26
C ALA A 512 -12.85 -35.86 15.35
N ALA A 513 -12.40 -34.66 14.97
CA ALA A 513 -11.88 -33.66 15.89
C ALA A 513 -12.87 -33.18 16.98
N PRO A 514 -14.19 -33.01 16.71
CA PRO A 514 -15.14 -32.61 17.75
C PRO A 514 -15.24 -33.59 18.91
N PHE A 515 -14.86 -34.85 18.72
CA PHE A 515 -14.89 -35.87 19.76
C PHE A 515 -13.60 -35.95 20.57
N CYS A 516 -12.52 -35.26 20.17
CA CYS A 516 -11.23 -35.34 20.85
C CYS A 516 -11.29 -34.79 22.28
N THR A 517 -12.06 -33.73 22.52
CA THR A 517 -12.30 -33.17 23.86
C THR A 517 -13.05 -34.11 24.79
N CYS A 518 -13.75 -35.13 24.26
CA CYS A 518 -14.44 -36.15 25.07
C CYS A 518 -13.46 -37.08 25.78
N PHE A 519 -12.24 -37.22 25.24
CA PHE A 519 -11.19 -38.07 25.81
C PHE A 519 -10.47 -37.40 26.97
N TRP A 520 -10.72 -36.12 27.23
CA TRP A 520 -10.38 -35.51 28.51
C TRP A 520 -11.40 -35.94 29.57
N THR A 521 -10.90 -36.40 30.71
CA THR A 521 -11.70 -36.98 31.79
C THR A 521 -12.85 -36.06 32.22
N GLY A 522 -14.07 -36.61 32.31
CA GLY A 522 -15.26 -35.88 32.76
C GLY A 522 -16.04 -35.13 31.69
N ARG A 523 -15.68 -35.33 30.41
CA ARG A 523 -16.32 -34.64 29.28
C ARG A 523 -17.01 -35.58 28.29
N ALA A 524 -16.95 -36.90 28.47
CA ALA A 524 -17.66 -37.83 27.58
C ALA A 524 -19.16 -37.89 27.87
N LEU A 525 -19.56 -37.73 29.14
CA LEU A 525 -20.97 -37.83 29.57
C LEU A 525 -21.96 -36.92 28.79
N PRO A 526 -21.65 -35.64 28.50
CA PRO A 526 -22.49 -34.78 27.65
C PRO A 526 -22.75 -35.31 26.24
N PHE A 527 -21.89 -36.19 25.74
CA PHE A 527 -22.01 -36.80 24.41
C PHE A 527 -22.77 -38.13 24.44
N LEU A 528 -22.79 -38.80 25.60
CA LEU A 528 -23.39 -40.12 25.76
C LEU A 528 -24.79 -40.08 26.37
N ALA A 529 -25.17 -38.98 27.03
CA ALA A 529 -26.39 -38.89 27.81
C ALA A 529 -27.25 -37.68 27.43
N THR A 530 -28.56 -37.87 27.59
CA THR A 530 -29.56 -36.80 27.38
C THR A 530 -29.59 -35.82 28.56
N PRO A 531 -30.11 -34.58 28.37
CA PRO A 531 -30.22 -33.62 29.47
C PRO A 531 -30.98 -34.13 30.72
N PRO A 532 -32.10 -34.90 30.59
CA PRO A 532 -32.77 -35.50 31.73
C PRO A 532 -31.90 -36.51 32.49
N GLN A 533 -31.13 -37.34 31.76
CA GLN A 533 -30.22 -38.32 32.34
C GLN A 533 -29.10 -37.65 33.14
N LEU A 534 -28.45 -36.62 32.58
CA LEU A 534 -27.41 -35.88 33.31
C LEU A 534 -27.96 -35.15 34.53
N LEU A 535 -29.17 -34.58 34.45
CA LEU A 535 -29.83 -33.96 35.59
C LEU A 535 -30.15 -34.98 36.70
N LEU A 536 -30.57 -36.20 36.31
CA LEU A 536 -30.78 -37.30 37.24
C LEU A 536 -29.48 -37.68 37.95
N LEU A 537 -28.39 -37.88 37.19
CA LEU A 537 -27.08 -38.21 37.74
C LEU A 537 -26.61 -37.15 38.74
N LEU A 538 -26.72 -35.86 38.39
CA LEU A 538 -26.34 -34.77 39.30
C LEU A 538 -27.16 -34.78 40.60
N LYS A 539 -28.48 -35.02 40.53
CA LYS A 539 -29.33 -35.14 41.71
C LYS A 539 -28.91 -36.31 42.60
N VAL A 540 -28.62 -37.47 42.00
CA VAL A 540 -28.17 -38.66 42.74
C VAL A 540 -26.81 -38.44 43.39
N VAL A 541 -25.87 -37.77 42.69
CA VAL A 541 -24.54 -37.42 43.21
C VAL A 541 -24.63 -36.46 44.40
N ILE A 542 -25.46 -35.41 44.31
CA ILE A 542 -25.70 -34.47 45.42
C ILE A 542 -26.34 -35.21 46.61
N GLY A 543 -27.30 -36.09 46.35
CA GLY A 543 -27.93 -36.94 47.36
C GLY A 543 -26.92 -37.84 48.05
N PHE A 544 -26.05 -38.50 47.28
CA PHE A 544 -24.98 -39.39 47.76
C PHE A 544 -24.00 -38.66 48.70
N VAL A 545 -23.52 -37.47 48.32
CA VAL A 545 -22.65 -36.65 49.17
C VAL A 545 -23.38 -36.21 50.45
N SER A 546 -24.65 -35.81 50.31
CA SER A 546 -25.52 -35.37 51.42
C SER A 546 -26.11 -36.50 52.27
N GLN A 547 -25.80 -37.78 51.97
CA GLN A 547 -26.37 -38.96 52.62
C GLN A 547 -27.90 -39.08 52.54
N LYS A 548 -28.50 -38.52 51.50
CA LYS A 548 -29.93 -38.67 51.22
C LYS A 548 -30.15 -39.85 50.28
N PRO A 549 -31.15 -40.71 50.53
CA PRO A 549 -31.48 -41.79 49.61
C PRO A 549 -31.91 -41.22 48.25
N ALA A 550 -31.59 -41.94 47.17
CA ALA A 550 -32.02 -41.56 45.84
C ALA A 550 -33.55 -41.75 45.68
N GLY A 551 -34.10 -41.22 44.59
CA GLY A 551 -35.52 -41.36 44.26
C GLY A 551 -35.96 -42.83 44.17
N GLY A 552 -37.27 -43.06 44.28
CA GLY A 552 -37.84 -44.41 44.20
C GLY A 552 -37.82 -45.05 42.81
N ASP A 553 -37.36 -44.34 41.78
CA ASP A 553 -37.27 -44.88 40.43
C ASP A 553 -36.07 -45.84 40.26
N PRO A 554 -36.18 -46.87 39.40
CA PRO A 554 -35.14 -47.87 39.24
C PRO A 554 -33.77 -47.32 38.78
N GLU A 555 -33.77 -46.25 37.98
CA GLU A 555 -32.54 -45.67 37.44
C GLU A 555 -31.77 -44.90 38.53
N SER A 556 -32.46 -44.09 39.34
CA SER A 556 -31.91 -43.46 40.54
C SER A 556 -31.25 -44.46 41.49
N GLN A 557 -31.92 -45.57 41.76
CA GLN A 557 -31.41 -46.62 42.64
C GLN A 557 -30.16 -47.31 42.05
N ARG A 558 -30.18 -47.60 40.74
CA ARG A 558 -29.02 -48.16 40.03
C ARG A 558 -27.82 -47.23 40.09
N LEU A 559 -28.03 -45.94 39.81
CA LEU A 559 -26.96 -44.93 39.87
C LEU A 559 -26.43 -44.78 41.30
N GLN A 560 -27.30 -44.78 42.31
CA GLN A 560 -26.87 -44.71 43.71
C GLN A 560 -26.03 -45.92 44.11
N GLN A 561 -26.42 -47.13 43.71
CA GLN A 561 -25.64 -48.33 43.97
C GLN A 561 -24.26 -48.26 43.29
N LEU A 562 -24.21 -47.80 42.05
CA LEU A 562 -22.95 -47.62 41.32
C LEU A 562 -21.99 -46.66 42.03
N LEU A 563 -22.49 -45.59 42.65
CA LEU A 563 -21.68 -44.66 43.45
C LEU A 563 -21.21 -45.28 44.77
N LEU A 564 -22.03 -46.13 45.41
CA LEU A 564 -21.69 -46.83 46.65
C LEU A 564 -20.61 -47.90 46.45
N ASP A 565 -20.58 -48.51 45.26
CA ASP A 565 -19.60 -49.54 44.89
C ASP A 565 -18.18 -48.98 44.65
N ALA A 566 -18.02 -47.65 44.59
CA ALA A 566 -16.74 -46.98 44.38
C ALA A 566 -16.14 -46.48 45.72
N PRO A 567 -15.06 -47.11 46.24
CA PRO A 567 -14.40 -46.63 47.45
C PRO A 567 -13.79 -45.25 47.23
N ASP A 568 -13.72 -44.43 48.28
CA ASP A 568 -13.15 -43.08 48.33
C ASP A 568 -13.83 -41.98 47.49
N LEU A 569 -14.69 -42.35 46.53
CA LEU A 569 -15.39 -41.41 45.65
C LEU A 569 -16.20 -40.37 46.43
N ARG A 570 -16.83 -40.78 47.54
CA ARG A 570 -17.65 -39.88 48.37
C ARG A 570 -16.82 -38.76 49.00
N ALA A 571 -15.61 -39.07 49.47
CA ALA A 571 -14.73 -38.06 50.08
C ALA A 571 -14.27 -37.05 49.02
N ALA A 572 -13.84 -37.55 47.84
CA ALA A 572 -13.45 -36.70 46.72
C ALA A 572 -14.58 -35.77 46.26
N LEU A 573 -15.79 -36.31 46.05
CA LEU A 573 -16.96 -35.50 45.65
C LEU A 573 -17.38 -34.51 46.72
N THR A 574 -17.21 -34.82 48.01
CA THR A 574 -17.54 -33.88 49.09
C THR A 574 -16.66 -32.63 49.00
N GLN A 575 -15.37 -32.82 48.76
CA GLN A 575 -14.44 -31.71 48.55
C GLN A 575 -14.83 -30.89 47.31
N THR A 576 -15.01 -31.53 46.16
CA THR A 576 -15.39 -30.86 44.91
C THR A 576 -16.71 -30.11 45.02
N ILE A 577 -17.76 -30.72 45.59
CA ILE A 577 -19.06 -30.06 45.74
C ILE A 577 -18.99 -28.89 46.73
N SER A 578 -18.20 -29.00 47.81
CA SER A 578 -18.00 -27.88 48.74
C SER A 578 -17.38 -26.67 48.03
N GLU A 579 -16.37 -26.89 47.19
CA GLU A 579 -15.71 -25.84 46.40
C GLU A 579 -16.66 -25.17 45.38
N VAL A 580 -17.64 -25.94 44.88
CA VAL A 580 -18.50 -25.55 43.76
C VAL A 580 -19.90 -25.06 44.18
N SER A 581 -20.36 -25.42 45.38
CA SER A 581 -21.72 -25.18 45.86
C SER A 581 -22.15 -23.69 45.86
N SER A 582 -21.20 -22.77 46.08
CA SER A 582 -21.46 -21.32 46.03
C SER A 582 -21.74 -20.78 44.63
N LYS A 583 -21.41 -21.54 43.57
CA LYS A 583 -21.49 -21.12 42.15
C LYS A 583 -22.52 -21.91 41.33
N MET A 584 -23.16 -22.93 41.91
CA MET A 584 -24.09 -23.83 41.19
C MET A 584 -25.54 -23.31 41.04
N GLY A 585 -25.90 -22.19 41.68
CA GLY A 585 -27.29 -21.74 41.84
C GLY A 585 -28.11 -21.48 40.57
N ASN A 586 -27.47 -21.37 39.40
CA ASN A 586 -28.11 -21.05 38.11
C ASN A 586 -27.78 -22.04 36.98
N LEU A 587 -27.32 -23.27 37.28
CA LEU A 587 -26.90 -24.22 36.24
C LEU A 587 -28.10 -24.74 35.41
N ASN A 588 -28.10 -24.45 34.10
CA ASN A 588 -28.99 -25.08 33.14
C ASN A 588 -28.24 -26.20 32.39
N VAL A 589 -28.59 -27.46 32.69
CA VAL A 589 -27.92 -28.65 32.12
C VAL A 589 -28.00 -28.69 30.60
N SER A 590 -29.11 -28.25 30.00
CA SER A 590 -29.27 -28.21 28.53
C SER A 590 -28.31 -27.21 27.90
N ASN A 591 -28.23 -26.00 28.45
CA ASN A 591 -27.28 -24.98 27.96
C ASN A 591 -25.84 -25.41 28.18
N TRP A 592 -25.53 -26.02 29.32
CA TRP A 592 -24.20 -26.54 29.63
C TRP A 592 -23.77 -27.62 28.64
N ILE A 593 -24.63 -28.59 28.31
CA ILE A 593 -24.34 -29.59 27.27
C ILE A 593 -24.00 -28.89 25.95
N LYS A 594 -24.85 -27.94 25.51
CA LYS A 594 -24.58 -27.16 24.29
C LYS A 594 -23.24 -26.43 24.36
N ALA A 595 -22.89 -25.87 25.51
CA ALA A 595 -21.62 -25.20 25.74
C ALA A 595 -20.42 -26.14 25.61
N VAL A 596 -20.52 -27.36 26.16
CA VAL A 596 -19.51 -28.43 25.99
C VAL A 596 -19.32 -28.77 24.52
N TYR A 597 -20.41 -28.90 23.75
CA TYR A 597 -20.35 -29.12 22.30
C TYR A 597 -19.71 -27.94 21.57
N ARG A 598 -20.03 -26.68 21.94
CA ARG A 598 -19.41 -25.48 21.36
C ARG A 598 -17.91 -25.44 21.61
N SER A 599 -17.44 -25.64 22.85
CA SER A 599 -16.01 -25.73 23.18
C SER A 599 -15.30 -26.79 22.32
N SER A 600 -15.97 -27.91 22.07
CA SER A 600 -15.43 -29.02 21.28
C SER A 600 -15.33 -28.69 19.79
N LEU A 601 -16.35 -28.04 19.23
CA LEU A 601 -16.30 -27.49 17.86
C LEU A 601 -15.24 -26.39 17.73
N ASN A 602 -15.04 -25.58 18.76
CA ASN A 602 -14.03 -24.52 18.78
C ASN A 602 -12.61 -25.09 18.68
N VAL A 603 -12.30 -26.13 19.46
CA VAL A 603 -11.02 -26.86 19.37
C VAL A 603 -10.89 -27.58 18.02
N ALA A 604 -11.96 -28.22 17.56
CA ALA A 604 -11.95 -28.88 16.26
C ALA A 604 -11.62 -27.90 15.12
N LEU A 605 -12.15 -26.68 15.17
CA LEU A 605 -11.85 -25.64 14.19
C LEU A 605 -10.37 -25.25 14.21
N LEU A 606 -9.79 -25.07 15.39
CA LEU A 606 -8.36 -24.74 15.54
C LEU A 606 -7.45 -25.82 14.95
N LEU A 607 -7.80 -27.09 15.11
CA LEU A 607 -6.97 -28.21 14.65
C LEU A 607 -7.12 -28.50 13.15
N THR A 608 -8.31 -28.28 12.59
CA THR A 608 -8.65 -28.70 11.22
C THR A 608 -8.62 -27.56 10.22
N GLN A 609 -8.81 -26.31 10.68
CA GLN A 609 -8.95 -25.11 9.86
C GLN A 609 -10.01 -25.19 8.78
N ASN A 610 -11.01 -26.06 8.97
CA ASN A 610 -12.04 -26.37 7.98
C ASN A 610 -13.42 -25.96 8.50
N LEU A 611 -13.62 -24.64 8.61
CA LEU A 611 -14.90 -24.06 9.04
C LEU A 611 -16.09 -24.54 8.19
N PRO A 612 -16.02 -24.60 6.84
CA PRO A 612 -17.17 -25.03 6.04
C PRO A 612 -17.65 -26.45 6.35
N GLU A 613 -16.71 -27.39 6.52
CA GLU A 613 -17.06 -28.78 6.82
C GLU A 613 -17.62 -28.93 8.24
N LEU A 614 -17.00 -28.27 9.23
CA LEU A 614 -17.48 -28.27 10.60
C LEU A 614 -18.86 -27.61 10.73
N TYR A 615 -19.09 -26.50 10.03
CA TYR A 615 -20.36 -25.78 10.04
C TYR A 615 -21.50 -26.63 9.45
N ARG A 616 -21.25 -27.31 8.32
CA ARG A 616 -22.23 -28.20 7.68
C ARG A 616 -22.65 -29.34 8.62
N ARG A 617 -21.69 -29.88 9.38
CA ARG A 617 -21.89 -31.01 10.30
C ARG A 617 -22.43 -30.61 11.66
N ALA A 618 -22.17 -29.39 12.11
CA ALA A 618 -22.64 -28.91 13.40
C ALA A 618 -24.18 -28.88 13.47
N PRO A 619 -24.78 -29.21 14.63
CA PRO A 619 -26.20 -29.02 14.87
C PRO A 619 -26.63 -27.58 14.56
N GLU A 620 -27.84 -27.41 13.99
CA GLU A 620 -28.29 -26.10 13.49
C GLU A 620 -28.32 -25.00 14.56
N ASP A 621 -28.61 -25.37 15.80
CA ASP A 621 -28.65 -24.45 16.94
C ASP A 621 -27.25 -24.05 17.44
N LEU A 622 -26.21 -24.80 17.09
CA LEU A 622 -24.81 -24.49 17.44
C LEU A 622 -24.04 -23.75 16.34
N ARG A 623 -24.51 -23.84 15.09
CA ARG A 623 -23.92 -23.19 13.91
C ARG A 623 -23.64 -21.69 14.10
N PRO A 624 -24.56 -20.86 14.64
CA PRO A 624 -24.28 -19.43 14.85
C PRO A 624 -23.14 -19.20 15.85
N GLY A 625 -23.10 -19.99 16.92
CA GLY A 625 -22.02 -19.92 17.92
C GLY A 625 -20.66 -20.28 17.33
N LEU A 626 -20.61 -21.30 16.46
CA LEU A 626 -19.38 -21.69 15.77
C LEU A 626 -18.86 -20.58 14.84
N LEU A 627 -19.74 -19.90 14.08
CA LEU A 627 -19.34 -18.75 13.24
C LEU A 627 -18.86 -17.57 14.09
N SER A 628 -19.58 -17.28 15.17
CA SER A 628 -19.22 -16.21 16.11
C SER A 628 -17.86 -16.45 16.75
N TRP A 629 -17.56 -17.70 17.13
CA TRP A 629 -16.24 -18.12 17.59
C TRP A 629 -15.18 -17.96 16.49
N ALA A 630 -15.44 -18.50 15.29
CA ALA A 630 -14.49 -18.50 14.18
C ALA A 630 -14.00 -17.09 13.82
N LEU A 631 -14.86 -16.08 14.02
CA LEU A 631 -14.62 -14.68 13.68
C LEU A 631 -14.26 -13.83 14.92
N SER A 632 -13.95 -14.45 16.06
CA SER A 632 -13.61 -13.76 17.30
C SER A 632 -12.11 -13.53 17.49
N ASP A 633 -11.78 -12.49 18.27
CA ASP A 633 -10.39 -12.19 18.66
C ASP A 633 -9.74 -13.34 19.45
N ARG A 634 -10.52 -14.05 20.28
CA ARG A 634 -10.03 -15.24 21.02
C ARG A 634 -9.59 -16.36 20.07
N HIS A 635 -10.33 -16.58 18.99
CA HIS A 635 -9.95 -17.57 17.97
C HIS A 635 -8.70 -17.13 17.20
N ALA A 636 -8.63 -15.86 16.79
CA ALA A 636 -7.44 -15.31 16.15
C ALA A 636 -6.19 -15.41 17.04
N GLN A 637 -6.32 -15.13 18.35
CA GLN A 637 -5.25 -15.30 19.33
C GLN A 637 -4.82 -16.77 19.45
N ALA A 638 -5.77 -17.70 19.56
CA ALA A 638 -5.47 -19.14 19.62
C ALA A 638 -4.76 -19.64 18.35
N ARG A 639 -5.15 -19.17 17.17
CA ARG A 639 -4.47 -19.47 15.90
C ARG A 639 -3.02 -19.00 15.89
N ARG A 640 -2.73 -17.80 16.41
CA ARG A 640 -1.36 -17.28 16.52
C ARG A 640 -0.51 -18.13 17.46
N LEU A 641 -1.05 -18.51 18.62
CA LEU A 641 -0.36 -19.39 19.58
C LEU A 641 -0.05 -20.78 18.99
N LEU A 642 -0.94 -21.27 18.12
CA LEU A 642 -0.76 -22.54 17.40
C LEU A 642 0.14 -22.42 16.15
N GLY A 643 0.51 -21.21 15.73
CA GLY A 643 1.34 -20.98 14.55
C GLY A 643 0.64 -21.26 13.22
N VAL A 644 -0.69 -21.11 13.20
CA VAL A 644 -1.56 -21.41 12.06
C VAL A 644 -2.28 -20.17 11.52
N SER A 645 -1.95 -18.99 12.05
CA SER A 645 -2.38 -17.71 11.51
C SER A 645 -1.68 -17.40 10.19
N ILE A 646 -2.38 -16.65 9.33
CA ILE A 646 -1.82 -16.12 8.09
C ILE A 646 -1.16 -14.78 8.42
N ASP A 647 0.17 -14.78 8.46
CA ASP A 647 0.97 -13.56 8.58
C ASP A 647 1.34 -13.03 7.19
N VAL A 648 1.45 -11.70 7.03
CA VAL A 648 2.04 -11.06 5.83
C VAL A 648 3.55 -11.00 5.96
#